data_AF-A0A9P1FM26-F1
#
_entry.id   AF-A0A9P1FM26-F1
#
_cell.length_a   1.000
_cell.length_b   1.000
_cell.length_c   1.000
_cell.angle_alpha   90.00
_cell.angle_beta   90.00
_cell.angle_gamma   90.00
#
_symmetry.space_group_name_H-M   'P 1'
#
loop_
_entity.id
_entity.type
_entity.pdbx_description
1 polymer ?
#
loop_
_entity_poly.entity_id
_entity_poly.type
_entity_poly.pdbx_seq_one_letter_code
_entity_poly.pdbx_strand_id
1 'polypeptide(L)'
;MYFSCRTILLIQLLQQLVVAIDDCEIVGAGNLLIQKQLSVHFETVEPVAAPWDKHIFIVGANHKAGTFLLRKIMRHWFDLLGATSSCTMERSWPRSITTLNHIHNCDLYPAPIRYTWNISGDMILQMRKETNDMKGDLRGVIIVRDPLEMVASAYVYHHRGEEPWNEPMEQGIPLMAPEEGVPEMAERMEYVITAMASAYEVRAPDILAVRYEDITNSSEHFDAAIEKIMDFLFDDITDLQKAEMMKAARVEDLHRAGDDDEHTNDEDEMNEARASLHLMSADLYATYVKAREVYYAFLFGVVLGHRAVSDPIIFLQTDLAVRRAKGEKLVSTVSRALDPSDIETAMDMNGRLCHLCGMPLPERSDRSYVQRSDCGNQTCALWTCGAGFAPNEAYAKNVASNDQLCCDKVCGKNYECADGWSPLKSKENTPGVSSEDCCGKTCSLFECPDEFALNPAKKDVIAQDRDSCCLPLCKHHKCKKGWKPDPAQQDKPGNTEAHCCTQECALFDHLCPTKTGVKPERRCEQGRNIEQCCDYQCSAFKCKDGWVTNVSAQEDFGTTSEVCCSPTCARFDCDAADGWLPMPKDKALAKAGEDSESCCLPACARYSCGKGYVPNPQAKALSKTGDEACCSKTCESHTCGKGFVPKGNSSELVGQTDEACCEPEKCIAIRSKMTRTEDGCHSVSEKDCNSRYYKFSDKDKTTVVQCSFDEKLQLCRNQGIHTVGCLFE
;
A
#
# COMPACT_ATOMS: atom_id res chain seq x y z
N MET A 1 33.71 -35.61 -24.15
CA MET A 1 32.96 -36.20 -23.02
C MET A 1 33.69 -35.83 -21.74
N TYR A 2 33.21 -34.84 -20.97
CA TYR A 2 33.53 -34.54 -19.55
C TYR A 2 33.04 -33.14 -19.09
N PHE A 3 32.26 -32.41 -19.90
CA PHE A 3 31.76 -31.07 -19.54
C PHE A 3 30.23 -30.94 -19.39
N SER A 4 29.46 -32.03 -19.45
CA SER A 4 27.98 -31.94 -19.51
C SER A 4 27.21 -32.52 -18.30
N CYS A 5 27.88 -33.02 -17.26
CA CYS A 5 27.18 -33.63 -16.10
C CYS A 5 27.01 -32.71 -14.89
N ARG A 6 27.74 -31.60 -14.77
CA ARG A 6 27.61 -30.69 -13.60
C ARG A 6 26.46 -29.69 -13.73
N THR A 7 26.10 -29.29 -14.95
CA THR A 7 25.03 -28.30 -15.17
C THR A 7 23.64 -28.90 -14.99
N ILE A 8 23.45 -30.18 -15.33
CA ILE A 8 22.15 -30.85 -15.23
C ILE A 8 21.80 -31.19 -13.76
N LEU A 9 22.81 -31.51 -12.93
CA LEU A 9 22.59 -31.77 -11.51
C LEU A 9 22.20 -30.51 -10.71
N LEU A 10 22.73 -29.34 -11.11
CA LEU A 10 22.38 -28.05 -10.49
C LEU A 10 20.95 -27.60 -10.86
N ILE A 11 20.50 -27.88 -12.08
CA ILE A 11 19.15 -27.53 -12.54
C ILE A 11 18.09 -28.44 -11.89
N GLN A 12 18.39 -29.73 -11.66
CA GLN A 12 17.46 -30.63 -10.95
C GLN A 12 17.40 -30.38 -9.43
N LEU A 13 18.47 -29.88 -8.80
CA LEU A 13 18.44 -29.43 -7.41
C LEU A 13 17.68 -28.11 -7.23
N LEU A 14 17.70 -27.22 -8.24
CA LEU A 14 16.93 -25.98 -8.24
C LEU A 14 15.42 -26.21 -8.49
N GLN A 15 15.03 -27.25 -9.23
CA GLN A 15 13.62 -27.56 -9.49
C GLN A 15 12.89 -28.27 -8.34
N GLN A 16 13.60 -28.87 -7.38
CA GLN A 16 12.99 -29.45 -6.18
C GLN A 16 12.86 -28.46 -5.01
N LEU A 17 13.41 -27.25 -5.13
CA LEU A 17 13.30 -26.20 -4.11
C LEU A 17 12.10 -25.25 -4.32
N VAL A 18 11.33 -25.41 -5.41
CA VAL A 18 10.29 -24.44 -5.85
C VAL A 18 8.86 -24.94 -5.63
N VAL A 19 8.65 -26.13 -5.07
CA VAL A 19 7.29 -26.63 -4.77
C VAL A 19 7.11 -26.77 -3.27
N ALA A 20 6.16 -25.99 -2.75
CA ALA A 20 5.77 -25.74 -1.34
C ALA A 20 6.55 -24.63 -0.64
N ILE A 21 6.23 -23.37 -0.97
CA ILE A 21 6.53 -22.22 -0.11
C ILE A 21 5.20 -21.51 0.17
N ASP A 22 4.64 -21.77 1.36
CA ASP A 22 3.62 -20.93 1.98
C ASP A 22 4.28 -19.61 2.44
N ASP A 23 3.54 -18.50 2.36
CA ASP A 23 3.95 -17.10 2.54
C ASP A 23 4.70 -16.73 3.87
N CYS A 24 4.99 -17.67 4.78
CA CYS A 24 5.68 -17.40 6.06
C CYS A 24 7.13 -17.93 6.16
N GLU A 25 7.70 -18.64 5.17
CA GLU A 25 9.14 -19.02 5.22
C GLU A 25 10.03 -18.09 4.38
N ILE A 26 10.59 -17.09 5.08
CA ILE A 26 11.87 -16.40 4.81
C ILE A 26 12.08 -15.87 3.37
N VAL A 27 11.44 -14.74 3.04
CA VAL A 27 11.90 -13.83 1.96
C VAL A 27 12.40 -12.47 2.49
N GLY A 28 12.43 -12.27 3.82
CA GLY A 28 12.72 -10.97 4.43
C GLY A 28 14.18 -10.48 4.39
N ALA A 29 15.17 -11.36 4.22
CA ALA A 29 16.58 -10.95 4.34
C ALA A 29 17.22 -10.46 3.02
N GLY A 30 16.62 -10.75 1.86
CA GLY A 30 17.23 -10.47 0.55
C GLY A 30 17.05 -9.03 0.05
N ASN A 31 15.91 -8.39 0.32
CA ASN A 31 15.60 -7.06 -0.21
C ASN A 31 16.25 -5.91 0.59
N LEU A 32 16.48 -6.09 1.89
CA LEU A 32 17.09 -5.08 2.78
C LEU A 32 18.59 -4.86 2.51
N LEU A 33 19.30 -5.86 1.99
CA LEU A 33 20.74 -5.76 1.68
C LEU A 33 21.03 -4.94 0.40
N ILE A 34 20.08 -4.90 -0.55
CA ILE A 34 20.22 -4.17 -1.82
C ILE A 34 19.98 -2.67 -1.63
N GLN A 35 19.01 -2.27 -0.80
CA GLN A 35 18.85 -0.86 -0.39
C GLN A 35 20.07 -0.36 0.43
N LYS A 36 20.69 -1.23 1.23
CA LYS A 36 21.88 -0.88 2.05
C LYS A 36 23.14 -0.56 1.24
N GLN A 37 23.30 -1.13 0.04
CA GLN A 37 24.42 -0.79 -0.86
C GLN A 37 24.17 0.48 -1.70
N LEU A 38 22.92 0.89 -1.90
CA LEU A 38 22.58 2.12 -2.64
C LEU A 38 22.73 3.40 -1.80
N SER A 39 22.49 3.34 -0.49
CA SER A 39 22.55 4.53 0.39
C SER A 39 23.97 4.99 0.76
N VAL A 40 25.01 4.16 0.54
CA VAL A 40 26.40 4.48 0.93
C VAL A 40 27.16 5.25 -0.17
N HIS A 41 26.54 5.52 -1.32
CA HIS A 41 27.17 6.24 -2.45
C HIS A 41 26.42 7.46 -2.98
N PHE A 42 25.47 8.02 -2.23
CA PHE A 42 24.96 9.36 -2.54
C PHE A 42 25.95 10.42 -2.05
N GLU A 43 26.97 10.69 -2.86
CA GLU A 43 27.50 12.06 -2.98
C GLU A 43 26.34 13.02 -3.22
N THR A 44 26.46 14.27 -2.79
CA THR A 44 25.41 15.30 -2.88
C THR A 44 24.85 15.45 -4.30
N VAL A 45 23.85 14.65 -4.67
CA VAL A 45 23.07 14.79 -5.89
C VAL A 45 22.09 15.93 -5.65
N GLU A 46 22.11 16.94 -6.51
CA GLU A 46 21.12 18.01 -6.49
C GLU A 46 19.70 17.42 -6.45
N PRO A 47 18.78 17.98 -5.65
CA PRO A 47 17.42 17.45 -5.57
C PRO A 47 16.82 17.44 -6.97
N VAL A 48 16.58 16.23 -7.49
CA VAL A 48 15.92 16.03 -8.78
C VAL A 48 14.54 16.67 -8.65
N ALA A 49 14.24 17.66 -9.49
CA ALA A 49 12.94 18.32 -9.51
C ALA A 49 11.84 17.26 -9.69
N ALA A 50 10.76 17.37 -8.92
CA ALA A 50 9.71 16.38 -8.99
C ALA A 50 8.95 16.51 -10.32
N PRO A 51 8.39 15.43 -10.89
CA PRO A 51 7.69 15.51 -12.17
C PRO A 51 6.54 16.53 -12.18
N TRP A 52 5.86 16.71 -11.04
CA TRP A 52 4.76 17.67 -10.88
C TRP A 52 5.20 19.12 -10.71
N ASP A 53 6.51 19.41 -10.67
CA ASP A 53 7.03 20.77 -10.77
C ASP A 53 7.01 21.28 -12.23
N LYS A 54 6.90 20.36 -13.20
CA LYS A 54 6.89 20.64 -14.65
C LYS A 54 5.51 20.47 -15.28
N HIS A 55 4.76 19.47 -14.82
CA HIS A 55 3.52 19.04 -15.45
C HIS A 55 2.33 19.12 -14.51
N ILE A 56 1.18 19.43 -15.10
CA ILE A 56 -0.12 19.14 -14.47
C ILE A 56 -0.57 17.77 -14.97
N PHE A 57 -0.73 16.87 -14.01
CA PHE A 57 -1.16 15.50 -14.23
C PHE A 57 -2.66 15.36 -14.11
N ILE A 58 -3.26 14.65 -15.06
CA ILE A 58 -4.68 14.28 -15.03
C ILE A 58 -4.79 12.77 -15.07
N VAL A 59 -5.50 12.20 -14.10
CA VAL A 59 -5.94 10.81 -14.15
C VAL A 59 -7.45 10.81 -14.26
N GLY A 60 -7.95 10.48 -15.45
CA GLY A 60 -9.36 10.44 -15.76
C GLY A 60 -9.89 9.03 -15.93
N ALA A 61 -11.08 8.78 -15.42
CA ALA A 61 -11.86 7.60 -15.73
C ALA A 61 -13.34 8.00 -15.85
N ASN A 62 -14.18 7.07 -16.28
CA ASN A 62 -15.63 7.18 -16.18
C ASN A 62 -16.16 5.96 -15.42
N HIS A 63 -17.34 6.08 -14.80
CA HIS A 63 -17.93 5.00 -14.04
C HIS A 63 -17.99 3.68 -14.85
N LYS A 64 -17.50 2.59 -14.26
CA LYS A 64 -17.34 1.25 -14.90
C LYS A 64 -16.32 1.13 -16.04
N ALA A 65 -15.52 2.16 -16.31
CA ALA A 65 -14.43 2.08 -17.29
C ALA A 65 -13.10 1.53 -16.73
N GLY A 66 -13.08 1.01 -15.49
CA GLY A 66 -11.84 0.62 -14.80
C GLY A 66 -11.27 1.72 -13.89
N THR A 67 -12.13 2.60 -13.37
CA THR A 67 -11.81 3.69 -12.45
C THR A 67 -10.93 3.26 -11.27
N PHE A 68 -11.26 2.14 -10.63
CA PHE A 68 -10.50 1.63 -9.49
C PHE A 68 -9.11 1.15 -9.88
N LEU A 69 -9.01 0.39 -10.97
CA LEU A 69 -7.76 -0.14 -11.50
C LEU A 69 -6.78 1.00 -11.80
N LEU A 70 -7.20 1.96 -12.64
CA LEU A 70 -6.34 3.10 -12.99
C LEU A 70 -5.96 3.93 -11.77
N ARG A 71 -6.91 4.20 -10.85
CA ARG A 71 -6.64 4.98 -9.64
C ARG A 71 -5.62 4.29 -8.73
N LYS A 72 -5.77 2.98 -8.47
CA LYS A 72 -4.84 2.24 -7.59
C LYS A 72 -3.43 2.21 -8.19
N ILE A 73 -3.29 1.92 -9.48
CA ILE A 73 -2.00 1.97 -10.21
C ILE A 73 -1.33 3.33 -10.04
N MET A 74 -2.05 4.41 -10.35
CA MET A 74 -1.53 5.77 -10.28
C MET A 74 -1.19 6.19 -8.85
N ARG A 75 -1.98 5.73 -7.87
CA ARG A 75 -1.69 5.96 -6.46
C ARG A 75 -0.37 5.36 -6.05
N HIS A 76 -0.13 4.10 -6.37
CA HIS A 76 1.15 3.44 -6.08
C HIS A 76 2.32 4.21 -6.67
N TRP A 77 2.19 4.73 -7.88
CA TRP A 77 3.24 5.49 -8.55
C TRP A 77 3.49 6.86 -7.93
N PHE A 78 2.45 7.65 -7.72
CA PHE A 78 2.61 8.97 -7.13
C PHE A 78 3.14 8.87 -5.70
N ASP A 79 2.67 7.90 -4.91
CA ASP A 79 3.21 7.64 -3.57
C ASP A 79 4.69 7.25 -3.62
N LEU A 80 5.08 6.35 -4.54
CA LEU A 80 6.46 5.91 -4.72
C LEU A 80 7.40 7.04 -5.16
N LEU A 81 6.90 7.96 -5.98
CA LEU A 81 7.65 9.15 -6.40
C LEU A 81 7.69 10.25 -5.33
N GLY A 82 6.95 10.10 -4.23
CA GLY A 82 6.94 11.04 -3.10
C GLY A 82 5.93 12.18 -3.25
N ALA A 83 4.85 11.99 -4.02
CA ALA A 83 3.81 13.00 -4.18
C ALA A 83 3.08 13.24 -2.85
N THR A 84 2.99 14.50 -2.45
CA THR A 84 2.40 14.89 -1.15
C THR A 84 1.03 15.54 -1.27
N SER A 85 0.54 15.77 -2.49
CA SER A 85 -0.77 16.39 -2.71
C SER A 85 -1.38 15.95 -4.03
N SER A 86 -2.70 15.76 -4.00
CA SER A 86 -3.54 15.63 -5.18
C SER A 86 -4.91 16.24 -4.88
N CYS A 87 -5.68 16.52 -5.93
CA CYS A 87 -7.04 17.02 -5.79
C CYS A 87 -8.03 16.27 -6.69
N THR A 88 -9.30 16.26 -6.30
CA THR A 88 -10.41 15.71 -7.09
C THR A 88 -11.23 16.83 -7.69
N MET A 89 -11.53 16.75 -8.98
CA MET A 89 -12.29 17.81 -9.68
C MET A 89 -13.78 17.81 -9.35
N GLU A 90 -14.31 16.68 -8.86
CA GLU A 90 -15.72 16.57 -8.46
C GLU A 90 -15.87 16.53 -6.94
N ARG A 91 -17.02 17.01 -6.45
CA ARG A 91 -17.36 17.06 -5.02
C ARG A 91 -17.82 15.70 -4.46
N SER A 92 -18.14 14.72 -5.31
CA SER A 92 -19.08 13.68 -4.92
C SER A 92 -18.47 12.56 -4.08
N TRP A 93 -17.23 12.07 -4.26
CA TRP A 93 -16.57 11.28 -3.21
C TRP A 93 -15.05 11.45 -3.24
N PRO A 94 -14.42 11.65 -2.07
CA PRO A 94 -13.01 11.92 -2.04
C PRO A 94 -12.22 10.62 -2.02
N ARG A 95 -11.94 10.08 -3.20
CA ARG A 95 -10.94 9.03 -3.35
C ARG A 95 -9.69 9.65 -3.95
N SER A 96 -8.70 9.90 -3.08
CA SER A 96 -7.42 10.46 -3.52
C SER A 96 -6.56 9.44 -4.25
N ILE A 97 -5.68 10.02 -5.06
CA ILE A 97 -4.65 9.33 -5.83
C ILE A 97 -3.26 9.48 -5.18
N THR A 98 -3.20 10.05 -3.97
CA THR A 98 -2.04 10.09 -3.07
C THR A 98 -2.45 9.66 -1.66
N THR A 99 -1.57 8.98 -0.92
CA THR A 99 -1.76 8.64 0.50
C THR A 99 -1.76 9.87 1.41
N LEU A 100 -1.00 10.90 1.03
CA LEU A 100 -0.87 12.16 1.76
C LEU A 100 -1.84 13.22 1.21
N ASN A 101 -2.40 14.03 2.12
CA ASN A 101 -3.34 15.13 1.82
C ASN A 101 -4.49 14.74 0.87
N HIS A 102 -5.27 13.75 1.31
CA HIS A 102 -6.03 12.83 0.47
C HIS A 102 -7.45 13.28 0.07
N ILE A 103 -7.87 14.53 0.33
CA ILE A 103 -9.28 14.95 0.08
C ILE A 103 -9.34 16.46 -0.21
N HIS A 104 -8.82 16.88 -1.34
CA HIS A 104 -8.86 18.28 -1.75
C HIS A 104 -9.75 18.43 -2.98
N ASN A 105 -10.77 19.27 -2.88
CA ASN A 105 -11.49 19.74 -4.06
C ASN A 105 -10.55 20.66 -4.85
N CYS A 106 -10.34 20.41 -6.14
CA CYS A 106 -9.46 21.22 -6.98
C CYS A 106 -9.85 22.71 -7.04
N ASP A 107 -11.14 23.04 -6.88
CA ASP A 107 -11.63 24.43 -6.82
C ASP A 107 -11.11 25.17 -5.58
N LEU A 108 -10.95 24.46 -4.46
CA LEU A 108 -10.56 25.04 -3.17
C LEU A 108 -9.06 24.92 -2.91
N TYR A 109 -8.47 23.83 -3.42
CA TYR A 109 -7.11 23.40 -3.15
C TYR A 109 -6.54 22.82 -4.45
N PRO A 110 -6.19 23.67 -5.42
CA PRO A 110 -5.62 23.21 -6.68
C PRO A 110 -4.30 22.48 -6.42
N ALA A 111 -4.17 21.29 -6.99
CA ALA A 111 -2.96 20.48 -6.95
C ALA A 111 -2.51 20.17 -8.38
N PRO A 112 -1.19 19.94 -8.60
CA PRO A 112 -0.68 19.58 -9.91
C PRO A 112 -1.14 18.17 -10.33
N ILE A 113 -1.44 17.28 -9.37
CA ILE A 113 -1.99 15.95 -9.63
C ILE A 113 -3.51 16.00 -9.43
N ARG A 114 -4.25 15.74 -10.50
CA ARG A 114 -5.71 15.84 -10.52
C ARG A 114 -6.35 14.51 -10.89
N TYR A 115 -7.35 14.12 -10.14
CA TYR A 115 -8.12 12.91 -10.39
C TYR A 115 -9.60 13.24 -10.65
N THR A 116 -10.19 12.56 -11.62
CA THR A 116 -11.64 12.55 -11.84
C THR A 116 -12.11 11.17 -12.30
N TRP A 117 -13.30 10.80 -11.87
CA TRP A 117 -13.97 9.55 -12.21
C TRP A 117 -15.11 9.72 -13.22
N ASN A 118 -15.24 10.92 -13.78
CA ASN A 118 -16.24 11.27 -14.77
C ASN A 118 -15.63 12.30 -15.72
N ILE A 119 -14.48 11.94 -16.30
CA ILE A 119 -13.78 12.81 -17.24
C ILE A 119 -14.69 13.11 -18.44
N SER A 120 -14.72 14.37 -18.86
CA SER A 120 -15.45 14.84 -20.04
C SER A 120 -14.56 15.69 -20.94
N GLY A 121 -15.01 15.93 -22.17
CA GLY A 121 -14.28 16.79 -23.09
C GLY A 121 -14.11 18.22 -22.57
N ASP A 122 -15.17 18.78 -21.97
CA ASP A 122 -15.14 20.12 -21.38
C ASP A 122 -14.12 20.22 -20.24
N MET A 123 -14.01 19.19 -19.40
CA MET A 123 -12.99 19.16 -18.34
C MET A 123 -11.57 19.17 -18.91
N ILE A 124 -11.30 18.39 -19.96
CA ILE A 124 -9.98 18.38 -20.62
C ILE A 124 -9.67 19.76 -21.19
N LEU A 125 -10.63 20.40 -21.88
CA LEU A 125 -10.46 21.73 -22.45
C LEU A 125 -10.24 22.80 -21.37
N GLN A 126 -10.96 22.70 -20.25
CA GLN A 126 -10.76 23.57 -19.09
C GLN A 126 -9.35 23.39 -18.51
N MET A 127 -8.89 22.16 -18.30
CA MET A 127 -7.56 21.91 -17.74
C MET A 127 -6.44 22.39 -18.67
N ARG A 128 -6.57 22.24 -19.98
CA ARG A 128 -5.62 22.84 -20.94
C ARG A 128 -5.55 24.35 -20.79
N LYS A 129 -6.70 25.00 -20.63
CA LYS A 129 -6.75 26.46 -20.40
C LYS A 129 -6.02 26.84 -19.12
N GLU A 130 -6.30 26.15 -18.01
CA GLU A 130 -5.63 26.40 -16.72
C GLU A 130 -4.13 26.15 -16.78
N THR A 131 -3.70 25.07 -17.44
CA THR A 131 -2.29 24.73 -17.64
C THR A 131 -1.56 25.80 -18.46
N ASN A 132 -2.19 26.32 -19.52
CA ASN A 132 -1.66 27.44 -20.29
C ASN A 132 -1.52 28.71 -19.44
N ASP A 133 -2.50 29.00 -18.57
CA ASP A 133 -2.45 30.15 -17.66
C ASP A 133 -1.30 30.02 -16.63
N MET A 134 -0.97 28.79 -16.22
CA MET A 134 0.15 28.47 -15.32
C MET A 134 1.51 28.35 -16.03
N LYS A 135 1.56 28.43 -17.37
CA LYS A 135 2.76 28.17 -18.19
C LYS A 135 3.38 26.78 -17.95
N GLY A 136 2.55 25.80 -17.60
CA GLY A 136 2.95 24.40 -17.46
C GLY A 136 2.60 23.59 -18.70
N ASP A 137 2.97 22.32 -18.69
CA ASP A 137 2.55 21.33 -19.69
C ASP A 137 1.52 20.36 -19.09
N LEU A 138 0.59 19.90 -19.93
CA LEU A 138 -0.44 18.94 -19.51
C LEU A 138 0.00 17.52 -19.85
N ARG A 139 -0.13 16.60 -18.89
CA ARG A 139 0.07 15.16 -19.09
C ARG A 139 -1.11 14.43 -18.47
N GLY A 140 -1.94 13.80 -19.29
CA GLY A 140 -3.11 13.08 -18.81
C GLY A 140 -3.14 11.64 -19.28
N VAL A 141 -3.68 10.78 -18.44
CA VAL A 141 -4.08 9.44 -18.81
C VAL A 141 -5.58 9.29 -18.55
N ILE A 142 -6.30 8.77 -19.54
CA ILE A 142 -7.69 8.38 -19.39
C ILE A 142 -7.85 6.90 -19.67
N ILE A 143 -8.63 6.20 -18.84
CA ILE A 143 -9.05 4.84 -19.15
C ILE A 143 -10.45 4.86 -19.79
N VAL A 144 -10.59 4.17 -20.92
CA VAL A 144 -11.84 4.03 -21.67
C VAL A 144 -12.20 2.55 -21.80
N ARG A 145 -13.48 2.24 -21.91
CA ARG A 145 -14.00 0.88 -22.03
C ARG A 145 -15.09 0.84 -23.09
N ASP A 146 -15.37 -0.34 -23.66
CA ASP A 146 -16.51 -0.52 -24.56
C ASP A 146 -17.81 -0.01 -23.90
N PRO A 147 -18.54 0.93 -24.51
CA PRO A 147 -19.75 1.51 -23.92
C PRO A 147 -20.82 0.50 -23.53
N LEU A 148 -20.97 -0.58 -24.30
CA LEU A 148 -21.97 -1.62 -24.04
C LEU A 148 -21.56 -2.50 -22.85
N GLU A 149 -20.27 -2.81 -22.74
CA GLU A 149 -19.72 -3.52 -21.58
C GLU A 149 -19.81 -2.68 -20.30
N MET A 150 -19.72 -1.35 -20.40
CA MET A 150 -19.94 -0.47 -19.25
C MET A 150 -21.38 -0.55 -18.73
N VAL A 151 -22.40 -0.65 -19.61
CA VAL A 151 -23.80 -0.82 -19.20
C VAL A 151 -24.01 -2.16 -18.52
N ALA A 152 -23.56 -3.25 -19.14
CA ALA A 152 -23.68 -4.58 -18.56
C ALA A 152 -23.00 -4.63 -17.19
N SER A 153 -21.79 -4.07 -17.09
CA SER A 153 -21.04 -3.99 -15.84
C SER A 153 -21.72 -3.13 -14.77
N ALA A 154 -22.34 -2.01 -15.17
CA ALA A 154 -23.10 -1.15 -14.27
C ALA A 154 -24.36 -1.84 -13.73
N TYR A 155 -25.09 -2.52 -14.60
CA TYR A 155 -26.30 -3.26 -14.22
C TYR A 155 -25.97 -4.33 -13.20
N VAL A 156 -25.04 -5.24 -13.49
CA VAL A 156 -24.66 -6.34 -12.57
C VAL A 156 -24.20 -5.81 -11.22
N TYR A 157 -23.42 -4.72 -11.23
CA TYR A 157 -22.94 -4.11 -10.00
C TYR A 157 -24.10 -3.56 -9.15
N HIS A 158 -24.96 -2.71 -9.71
CA HIS A 158 -26.05 -2.10 -8.96
C HIS A 158 -27.20 -3.07 -8.68
N HIS A 159 -27.37 -4.13 -9.48
CA HIS A 159 -28.35 -5.18 -9.23
C HIS A 159 -28.06 -5.95 -7.94
N ARG A 160 -26.78 -6.09 -7.58
CA ARG A 160 -26.34 -6.66 -6.31
C ARG A 160 -26.52 -5.72 -5.10
N GLY A 161 -27.03 -4.50 -5.32
CA GLY A 161 -27.20 -3.49 -4.27
C GLY A 161 -25.89 -2.77 -3.92
N GLU A 162 -24.91 -2.78 -4.81
CA GLU A 162 -23.66 -2.04 -4.62
C GLU A 162 -23.84 -0.53 -4.86
N GLU A 163 -23.11 0.26 -4.06
CA GLU A 163 -23.27 1.72 -3.97
C GLU A 163 -24.69 2.20 -3.65
N PRO A 164 -25.28 1.80 -2.50
CA PRO A 164 -26.67 2.14 -2.17
C PRO A 164 -26.96 3.64 -1.98
N TRP A 165 -25.89 4.44 -1.94
CA TRP A 165 -25.93 5.90 -1.86
C TRP A 165 -25.98 6.57 -3.24
N ASN A 166 -25.74 5.83 -4.31
CA ASN A 166 -25.77 6.34 -5.67
C ASN A 166 -27.21 6.25 -6.19
N GLU A 167 -28.12 6.99 -5.53
CA GLU A 167 -29.57 6.93 -5.76
C GLU A 167 -29.95 6.96 -7.25
N PRO A 168 -29.36 7.82 -8.11
CA PRO A 168 -29.72 7.86 -9.53
C PRO A 168 -29.39 6.56 -10.28
N MET A 169 -28.33 5.85 -9.90
CA MET A 169 -27.92 4.60 -10.56
C MET A 169 -28.64 3.40 -9.98
N GLU A 170 -28.83 3.32 -8.66
CA GLU A 170 -29.34 2.11 -8.00
C GLU A 170 -30.88 2.03 -7.96
N GLN A 171 -31.61 3.15 -7.91
CA GLN A 171 -33.04 3.16 -7.57
C GLN A 171 -33.86 2.15 -8.39
N GLY A 172 -34.31 1.07 -7.76
CA GLY A 172 -35.13 0.01 -8.37
C GLY A 172 -34.38 -1.08 -9.15
N ILE A 173 -33.10 -0.88 -9.49
CA ILE A 173 -32.28 -1.85 -10.25
C ILE A 173 -32.12 -3.20 -9.53
N PRO A 174 -31.93 -3.28 -8.20
CA PRO A 174 -31.88 -4.57 -7.49
C PRO A 174 -33.14 -5.43 -7.61
N LEU A 175 -34.28 -4.83 -8.01
CA LEU A 175 -35.55 -5.52 -8.15
C LEU A 175 -35.89 -5.88 -9.60
N MET A 176 -35.05 -5.48 -10.56
CA MET A 176 -35.29 -5.67 -12.00
C MET A 176 -34.48 -6.84 -12.53
N ALA A 177 -35.15 -7.75 -13.25
CA ALA A 177 -34.48 -8.78 -14.03
C ALA A 177 -33.65 -8.16 -15.18
N PRO A 178 -32.69 -8.88 -15.78
CA PRO A 178 -31.81 -8.32 -16.82
C PRO A 178 -32.57 -7.69 -18.00
N GLU A 179 -33.72 -8.24 -18.37
CA GLU A 179 -34.54 -7.76 -19.48
C GLU A 179 -35.12 -6.36 -19.25
N GLU A 180 -35.38 -6.01 -17.99
CA GLU A 180 -35.93 -4.71 -17.57
C GLU A 180 -34.82 -3.77 -17.12
N GLY A 181 -33.87 -4.30 -16.35
CA GLY A 181 -32.83 -3.53 -15.67
C GLY A 181 -31.69 -3.08 -16.59
N VAL A 182 -31.34 -3.85 -17.63
CA VAL A 182 -30.28 -3.43 -18.57
C VAL A 182 -30.70 -2.21 -19.41
N PRO A 183 -31.91 -2.17 -20.03
CA PRO A 183 -32.38 -0.96 -20.69
C PRO A 183 -32.46 0.26 -19.76
N GLU A 184 -33.01 0.09 -18.56
CA GLU A 184 -33.09 1.16 -17.54
C GLU A 184 -31.69 1.66 -17.14
N MET A 185 -30.74 0.76 -16.92
CA MET A 185 -29.36 1.13 -16.61
C MET A 185 -28.69 1.86 -17.78
N ALA A 186 -28.99 1.48 -19.02
CA ALA A 186 -28.45 2.15 -20.20
C ALA A 186 -28.90 3.62 -20.29
N GLU A 187 -30.15 3.92 -19.92
CA GLU A 187 -30.66 5.30 -19.86
C GLU A 187 -29.90 6.10 -18.79
N ARG A 188 -29.70 5.52 -17.61
CA ARG A 188 -28.94 6.16 -16.51
C ARG A 188 -27.47 6.39 -16.85
N MET A 189 -26.87 5.47 -17.60
CA MET A 189 -25.47 5.54 -18.01
C MET A 189 -25.20 6.45 -19.22
N GLU A 190 -26.23 6.95 -19.92
CA GLU A 190 -26.06 7.75 -21.15
C GLU A 190 -25.13 8.95 -20.94
N TYR A 191 -25.27 9.68 -19.83
CA TYR A 191 -24.43 10.85 -19.55
C TYR A 191 -22.96 10.45 -19.29
N VAL A 192 -22.72 9.32 -18.63
CA VAL A 192 -21.37 8.79 -18.34
C VAL A 192 -20.67 8.43 -19.64
N ILE A 193 -21.39 7.77 -20.55
CA ILE A 193 -20.88 7.33 -21.85
C ILE A 193 -20.62 8.51 -22.76
N THR A 194 -21.52 9.49 -22.75
CA THR A 194 -21.33 10.75 -23.49
C THR A 194 -20.12 11.52 -22.97
N ALA A 195 -19.93 11.59 -21.64
CA ALA A 195 -18.75 12.19 -21.03
C ALA A 195 -17.47 11.46 -21.47
N MET A 196 -17.41 10.14 -21.37
CA MET A 196 -16.26 9.33 -21.82
C MET A 196 -15.95 9.55 -23.31
N ALA A 197 -16.97 9.48 -24.17
CA ALA A 197 -16.80 9.66 -25.61
C ALA A 197 -16.28 11.08 -25.93
N SER A 198 -16.86 12.11 -25.30
CA SER A 198 -16.41 13.50 -25.49
C SER A 198 -14.96 13.72 -25.01
N ALA A 199 -14.56 13.13 -23.87
CA ALA A 199 -13.19 13.18 -23.37
C ALA A 199 -12.22 12.55 -24.37
N TYR A 200 -12.63 11.43 -24.96
CA TYR A 200 -11.86 10.75 -25.98
C TYR A 200 -11.74 11.59 -27.26
N GLU A 201 -12.82 12.18 -27.76
CA GLU A 201 -12.83 12.98 -28.99
C GLU A 201 -11.91 14.20 -28.91
N VAL A 202 -11.85 14.88 -27.77
CA VAL A 202 -11.01 16.08 -27.59
C VAL A 202 -9.58 15.76 -27.17
N ARG A 203 -9.22 14.49 -26.99
CA ARG A 203 -7.86 14.09 -26.60
C ARG A 203 -6.87 14.59 -27.66
N ALA A 204 -5.71 15.04 -27.21
CA ALA A 204 -4.60 15.46 -28.07
C ALA A 204 -3.34 14.74 -27.58
N PRO A 205 -2.14 15.00 -28.15
CA PRO A 205 -0.91 14.31 -27.74
C PRO A 205 -0.52 14.47 -26.26
N ASP A 206 -1.19 15.36 -25.53
CA ASP A 206 -1.06 15.59 -24.09
C ASP A 206 -1.93 14.64 -23.24
N ILE A 207 -2.86 13.90 -23.84
CA ILE A 207 -3.73 12.91 -23.17
C ILE A 207 -3.58 11.53 -23.82
N LEU A 208 -3.04 10.56 -23.08
CA LEU A 208 -3.03 9.16 -23.45
C LEU A 208 -4.36 8.50 -23.06
N ALA A 209 -5.06 7.93 -24.04
CA ALA A 209 -6.19 7.06 -23.79
C ALA A 209 -5.73 5.59 -23.79
N VAL A 210 -6.11 4.85 -22.75
CA VAL A 210 -5.83 3.41 -22.62
C VAL A 210 -7.14 2.66 -22.49
N ARG A 211 -7.24 1.52 -23.19
CA ARG A 211 -8.44 0.70 -23.16
C ARG A 211 -8.39 -0.22 -21.95
N TYR A 212 -9.48 -0.32 -21.21
CA TYR A 212 -9.63 -1.26 -20.11
C TYR A 212 -9.31 -2.69 -20.56
N GLU A 213 -9.81 -3.05 -21.73
CA GLU A 213 -9.62 -4.35 -22.37
C GLU A 213 -8.14 -4.64 -22.67
N ASP A 214 -7.35 -3.62 -23.02
CA ASP A 214 -5.91 -3.83 -23.24
C ASP A 214 -5.20 -4.11 -21.90
N ILE A 215 -5.61 -3.46 -20.81
CA ILE A 215 -4.99 -3.65 -19.49
C ILE A 215 -5.39 -5.01 -18.89
N THR A 216 -6.63 -5.46 -19.09
CA THR A 216 -7.17 -6.65 -18.42
C THR A 216 -7.18 -7.93 -19.26
N ASN A 217 -6.70 -7.90 -20.51
CA ASN A 217 -6.72 -9.09 -21.37
C ASN A 217 -5.77 -10.20 -20.91
N SER A 218 -4.59 -9.85 -20.38
CA SER A 218 -3.57 -10.79 -19.89
C SER A 218 -2.49 -10.02 -19.14
N SER A 219 -1.68 -10.71 -18.35
CA SER A 219 -0.52 -10.09 -17.69
C SER A 219 0.51 -9.45 -18.63
N GLU A 220 0.70 -10.00 -19.83
CA GLU A 220 1.61 -9.43 -20.83
C GLU A 220 1.06 -8.12 -21.41
N HIS A 221 -0.24 -8.08 -21.70
CA HIS A 221 -0.89 -6.86 -22.18
C HIS A 221 -0.98 -5.80 -21.06
N PHE A 222 -1.19 -6.23 -19.81
CA PHE A 222 -1.08 -5.37 -18.63
C PHE A 222 0.28 -4.68 -18.59
N ASP A 223 1.37 -5.45 -18.58
CA ASP A 223 2.73 -4.90 -18.52
C ASP A 223 3.01 -3.92 -19.68
N ALA A 224 2.60 -4.27 -20.90
CA ALA A 224 2.79 -3.42 -22.08
C ALA A 224 1.98 -2.11 -21.99
N ALA A 225 0.73 -2.17 -21.52
CA ALA A 225 -0.10 -0.99 -21.32
C ALA A 225 0.48 -0.09 -20.21
N ILE A 226 0.91 -0.69 -19.09
CA ILE A 226 1.55 0.02 -17.98
C ILE A 226 2.83 0.71 -18.41
N GLU A 227 3.71 0.02 -19.14
CA GLU A 227 4.94 0.62 -19.65
C GLU A 227 4.64 1.84 -20.54
N LYS A 228 3.68 1.70 -21.46
CA LYS A 228 3.25 2.80 -22.32
C LYS A 228 2.72 4.00 -21.53
N ILE A 229 2.00 3.77 -20.43
CA ILE A 229 1.53 4.84 -19.56
C ILE A 229 2.70 5.53 -18.85
N MET A 230 3.65 4.77 -18.29
CA MET A 230 4.81 5.33 -17.60
C MET A 230 5.64 6.19 -18.55
N ASP A 231 5.97 5.66 -19.74
CA ASP A 231 6.75 6.36 -20.76
C ASP A 231 6.06 7.64 -21.26
N PHE A 232 4.73 7.67 -21.23
CA PHE A 232 3.95 8.85 -21.61
C PHE A 232 3.92 9.92 -20.52
N LEU A 233 3.74 9.52 -19.26
CA LEU A 233 3.55 10.44 -18.14
C LEU A 233 4.87 11.00 -17.61
N PHE A 234 5.93 10.20 -17.59
CA PHE A 234 7.17 10.52 -16.88
C PHE A 234 8.36 10.47 -17.82
N ASP A 235 8.91 11.63 -18.15
CA ASP A 235 10.11 11.80 -18.96
C ASP A 235 11.41 11.77 -18.14
N ASP A 236 11.35 12.04 -16.84
CA ASP A 236 12.54 12.21 -15.97
C ASP A 236 12.70 11.16 -14.86
N ILE A 237 12.07 9.99 -14.99
CA ILE A 237 12.25 8.90 -14.00
C ILE A 237 13.44 8.01 -14.37
N THR A 238 14.17 7.54 -13.36
CA THR A 238 15.27 6.59 -13.52
C THR A 238 14.76 5.19 -13.88
N ASP A 239 15.63 4.36 -14.49
CA ASP A 239 15.31 2.95 -14.77
C ASP A 239 14.92 2.18 -13.50
N LEU A 240 15.53 2.51 -12.37
CA LEU A 240 15.20 1.93 -11.06
C LEU A 240 13.78 2.32 -10.62
N GLN A 241 13.42 3.60 -10.73
CA GLN A 241 12.06 4.04 -10.43
C GLN A 241 11.03 3.38 -11.36
N LYS A 242 11.32 3.30 -12.67
CA LYS A 242 10.47 2.61 -13.64
C LYS A 242 10.25 1.13 -13.27
N ALA A 243 11.31 0.44 -12.84
CA ALA A 243 11.22 -0.96 -12.40
C ALA A 243 10.37 -1.13 -11.13
N GLU A 244 10.54 -0.26 -10.12
CA GLU A 244 9.74 -0.32 -8.89
C GLU A 244 8.28 0.08 -9.14
N MET A 245 8.02 1.06 -10.00
CA MET A 245 6.67 1.44 -10.43
C MET A 245 5.96 0.29 -11.16
N MET A 246 6.66 -0.40 -12.07
CA MET A 246 6.13 -1.59 -12.73
C MET A 246 5.77 -2.66 -11.70
N LYS A 247 6.69 -2.99 -10.79
CA LYS A 247 6.47 -3.95 -9.71
C LYS A 247 5.26 -3.58 -8.85
N ALA A 248 5.10 -2.31 -8.51
CA ALA A 248 3.97 -1.82 -7.73
C ALA A 248 2.65 -1.88 -8.53
N ALA A 249 2.66 -1.60 -9.83
CA ALA A 249 1.46 -1.72 -10.67
C ALA A 249 0.96 -3.17 -10.78
N ARG A 250 1.88 -4.15 -10.85
CA ARG A 250 1.53 -5.58 -11.01
C ARG A 250 0.69 -6.16 -9.87
N VAL A 251 0.61 -5.49 -8.72
CA VAL A 251 -0.31 -5.90 -7.63
C VAL A 251 -1.78 -5.68 -8.01
N GLU A 252 -2.05 -4.85 -9.02
CA GLU A 252 -3.38 -4.55 -9.55
C GLU A 252 -3.68 -5.33 -10.85
N ASP A 253 -2.76 -6.18 -11.31
CA ASP A 253 -2.99 -7.04 -12.46
C ASP A 253 -3.96 -8.16 -12.08
N LEU A 254 -5.17 -8.12 -12.66
CA LEU A 254 -6.26 -9.06 -12.37
C LEU A 254 -5.91 -10.53 -12.69
N HIS A 255 -4.86 -10.79 -13.47
CA HIS A 255 -4.39 -12.15 -13.76
C HIS A 255 -3.32 -12.65 -12.78
N ARG A 256 -2.73 -11.74 -11.99
CA ARG A 256 -1.68 -12.05 -11.00
C ARG A 256 -2.18 -11.92 -9.57
N ALA A 257 -2.98 -10.90 -9.30
CA ALA A 257 -3.73 -10.79 -8.07
C ALA A 257 -4.77 -11.92 -8.07
N GLY A 258 -4.81 -12.73 -7.00
CA GLY A 258 -5.90 -13.70 -6.85
C GLY A 258 -7.26 -13.00 -6.82
N ASP A 259 -8.34 -13.77 -6.96
CA ASP A 259 -9.75 -13.30 -7.00
C ASP A 259 -10.26 -12.64 -5.69
N ASP A 260 -9.38 -12.06 -4.88
CA ASP A 260 -9.70 -11.51 -3.55
C ASP A 260 -10.40 -10.14 -3.59
N ASP A 261 -10.59 -9.51 -4.75
CA ASP A 261 -11.18 -8.17 -4.84
C ASP A 261 -12.71 -8.26 -5.08
N GLU A 262 -13.52 -7.78 -4.13
CA GLU A 262 -15.00 -7.69 -4.15
C GLU A 262 -15.55 -6.79 -5.28
N HIS A 263 -14.73 -6.39 -6.25
CA HIS A 263 -15.06 -5.45 -7.30
C HIS A 263 -15.04 -6.04 -8.71
N THR A 264 -14.96 -7.37 -8.83
CA THR A 264 -15.23 -8.08 -10.08
C THR A 264 -16.72 -8.45 -10.17
N ASN A 265 -17.24 -8.50 -11.40
CA ASN A 265 -18.58 -9.01 -11.65
C ASN A 265 -18.48 -10.50 -11.94
N ASP A 266 -19.48 -11.27 -11.51
CA ASP A 266 -19.59 -12.66 -11.89
C ASP A 266 -19.81 -12.76 -13.42
N GLU A 267 -19.11 -13.70 -14.06
CA GLU A 267 -19.10 -13.79 -15.52
C GLU A 267 -20.45 -14.31 -16.06
N ASP A 268 -21.17 -15.14 -15.30
CA ASP A 268 -22.49 -15.62 -15.71
C ASP A 268 -23.50 -14.46 -15.63
N GLU A 269 -23.48 -13.67 -14.56
CA GLU A 269 -24.30 -12.45 -14.44
C GLU A 269 -23.99 -11.45 -15.57
N MET A 270 -22.72 -11.27 -15.92
CA MET A 270 -22.31 -10.42 -17.05
C MET A 270 -22.84 -10.94 -18.38
N ASN A 271 -22.84 -12.26 -18.60
CA ASN A 271 -23.35 -12.87 -19.82
C ASN A 271 -24.86 -12.70 -19.96
N GLU A 272 -25.62 -12.81 -18.86
CA GLU A 272 -27.05 -12.50 -18.85
C GLU A 272 -27.32 -11.02 -19.16
N ALA A 273 -26.56 -10.10 -18.54
CA ALA A 273 -26.68 -8.68 -18.82
C ALA A 273 -26.36 -8.34 -20.29
N ARG A 274 -25.31 -8.95 -20.85
CA ARG A 274 -24.95 -8.79 -22.28
C ARG A 274 -26.05 -9.30 -23.20
N ALA A 275 -26.65 -10.43 -22.86
CA ALA A 275 -27.75 -10.99 -23.64
C ALA A 275 -28.94 -10.03 -23.71
N SER A 276 -29.16 -9.20 -22.69
CA SER A 276 -30.26 -8.22 -22.64
C SER A 276 -29.97 -6.85 -23.29
N LEU A 277 -28.73 -6.58 -23.73
CA LEU A 277 -28.38 -5.31 -24.38
C LEU A 277 -29.22 -5.03 -25.64
N HIS A 278 -29.68 -6.07 -26.35
CA HIS A 278 -30.50 -5.88 -27.55
C HIS A 278 -31.90 -5.31 -27.28
N LEU A 279 -32.34 -5.28 -26.01
CA LEU A 279 -33.64 -4.77 -25.57
C LEU A 279 -33.65 -3.25 -25.35
N MET A 280 -32.49 -2.58 -25.41
CA MET A 280 -32.42 -1.13 -25.42
C MET A 280 -33.25 -0.54 -26.56
N SER A 281 -33.80 0.66 -26.34
CA SER A 281 -34.47 1.40 -27.40
C SER A 281 -33.51 1.64 -28.58
N ALA A 282 -34.05 1.68 -29.80
CA ALA A 282 -33.22 1.80 -31.00
C ALA A 282 -32.39 3.10 -31.00
N ASP A 283 -32.95 4.19 -30.48
CA ASP A 283 -32.28 5.49 -30.39
C ASP A 283 -31.15 5.45 -29.36
N LEU A 284 -31.40 4.89 -28.17
CA LEU A 284 -30.38 4.73 -27.14
C LEU A 284 -29.25 3.82 -27.64
N TYR A 285 -29.59 2.66 -28.22
CA TYR A 285 -28.60 1.76 -28.81
C TYR A 285 -27.73 2.46 -29.87
N ALA A 286 -28.33 3.30 -30.71
CA ALA A 286 -27.60 4.08 -31.71
C ALA A 286 -26.62 5.07 -31.07
N THR A 287 -26.98 5.72 -29.94
CA THR A 287 -26.06 6.56 -29.16
C THR A 287 -24.85 5.77 -28.67
N TYR A 288 -25.06 4.57 -28.12
CA TYR A 288 -23.98 3.70 -27.65
C TYR A 288 -23.09 3.18 -28.78
N VAL A 289 -23.69 2.81 -29.92
CA VAL A 289 -22.93 2.41 -31.12
C VAL A 289 -22.07 3.56 -31.62
N LYS A 290 -22.59 4.80 -31.65
CA LYS A 290 -21.81 5.98 -32.03
C LYS A 290 -20.63 6.22 -31.06
N ALA A 291 -20.85 6.10 -29.75
CA ALA A 291 -19.76 6.18 -28.77
C ALA A 291 -18.73 5.06 -28.96
N ARG A 292 -19.18 3.87 -29.37
CA ARG A 292 -18.33 2.72 -29.67
C ARG A 292 -17.51 2.92 -30.96
N GLU A 293 -18.06 3.58 -31.96
CA GLU A 293 -17.32 3.98 -33.18
C GLU A 293 -16.18 4.94 -32.85
N VAL A 294 -16.43 5.93 -31.99
CA VAL A 294 -15.40 6.84 -31.46
C VAL A 294 -14.29 6.04 -30.76
N TYR A 295 -14.67 5.08 -29.92
CA TYR A 295 -13.74 4.20 -29.21
C TYR A 295 -12.90 3.31 -30.15
N TYR A 296 -13.49 2.73 -31.22
CA TYR A 296 -12.77 1.84 -32.15
C TYR A 296 -12.06 2.51 -33.31
N ALA A 297 -12.35 3.77 -33.63
CA ALA A 297 -11.65 4.52 -34.69
C ALA A 297 -10.12 4.51 -34.53
N PHE A 298 -9.62 4.27 -33.31
CA PHE A 298 -8.21 4.11 -32.98
C PHE A 298 -7.56 2.79 -33.42
N LEU A 299 -8.28 1.66 -33.38
CA LEU A 299 -7.70 0.36 -33.76
C LEU A 299 -7.28 0.33 -35.23
N PHE A 300 -7.95 1.12 -36.07
CA PHE A 300 -7.69 1.12 -37.50
C PHE A 300 -6.66 2.17 -37.93
N GLY A 301 -6.10 2.97 -37.01
CA GLY A 301 -5.09 3.98 -37.33
C GLY A 301 -5.53 4.98 -38.43
N VAL A 302 -6.82 5.06 -38.71
CA VAL A 302 -7.35 5.97 -39.73
C VAL A 302 -7.36 7.34 -39.09
N VAL A 303 -6.24 8.05 -39.25
CA VAL A 303 -6.19 9.50 -39.07
C VAL A 303 -7.16 10.07 -40.09
N LEU A 304 -8.42 10.25 -39.70
CA LEU A 304 -9.39 11.05 -40.43
C LEU A 304 -8.92 12.52 -40.34
N GLY A 305 -7.89 12.86 -41.12
CA GLY A 305 -7.50 14.23 -41.34
C GLY A 305 -8.73 14.98 -41.84
N HIS A 306 -9.08 16.07 -41.15
CA HIS A 306 -10.21 16.96 -41.47
C HIS A 306 -10.20 17.39 -42.95
N ARG A 307 -10.77 16.56 -43.82
CA ARG A 307 -11.38 16.96 -45.08
C ARG A 307 -12.82 16.54 -44.96
N ALA A 308 -13.72 17.52 -45.01
CA ALA A 308 -15.14 17.30 -45.16
C ALA A 308 -15.37 16.44 -46.42
N VAL A 309 -15.59 15.15 -46.24
CA VAL A 309 -16.10 14.27 -47.28
C VAL A 309 -17.54 14.00 -46.94
N SER A 310 -18.41 14.70 -47.66
CA SER A 310 -19.83 14.42 -47.76
C SER A 310 -20.00 13.13 -48.57
N ASP A 311 -19.97 11.97 -47.93
CA ASP A 311 -20.61 10.74 -48.42
C ASP A 311 -20.66 9.68 -47.29
N PRO A 312 -21.82 9.04 -47.03
CA PRO A 312 -21.96 8.10 -45.93
C PRO A 312 -21.32 6.75 -46.29
N ILE A 313 -20.40 6.31 -45.42
CA ILE A 313 -19.75 4.99 -45.48
C ILE A 313 -20.81 3.90 -45.24
N ILE A 314 -20.89 2.98 -46.19
CA ILE A 314 -21.78 1.82 -46.24
C ILE A 314 -21.25 0.75 -45.28
N PHE A 315 -21.65 0.80 -44.00
CA PHE A 315 -21.44 -0.32 -43.06
C PHE A 315 -22.66 -0.65 -42.17
N LEU A 316 -23.73 0.17 -42.21
CA LEU A 316 -24.90 0.04 -41.32
C LEU A 316 -26.11 -0.72 -41.90
N GLN A 317 -26.05 -1.24 -43.13
CA GLN A 317 -27.25 -1.80 -43.77
C GLN A 317 -27.55 -3.28 -43.45
N THR A 318 -26.63 -4.04 -42.86
CA THR A 318 -26.86 -5.48 -42.61
C THR A 318 -27.61 -5.79 -41.32
N ASP A 319 -27.49 -4.97 -40.27
CA ASP A 319 -28.10 -5.29 -38.96
C ASP A 319 -29.52 -4.71 -38.78
N LEU A 320 -29.75 -3.48 -39.26
CA LEU A 320 -31.08 -2.86 -39.28
C LEU A 320 -32.07 -3.56 -40.22
N ALA A 321 -31.57 -4.23 -41.28
CA ALA A 321 -32.40 -4.97 -42.23
C ALA A 321 -32.98 -6.27 -41.63
N VAL A 322 -32.31 -6.89 -40.65
CA VAL A 322 -32.80 -8.10 -39.98
C VAL A 322 -33.98 -7.78 -39.05
N ARG A 323 -34.02 -6.57 -38.46
CA ARG A 323 -35.10 -6.15 -37.55
C ARG A 323 -36.41 -5.76 -38.25
N ARG A 324 -36.40 -5.45 -39.55
CA ARG A 324 -37.64 -5.22 -40.35
C ARG A 324 -38.31 -6.50 -40.86
N ALA A 325 -37.66 -7.66 -40.74
CA ALA A 325 -38.16 -8.91 -41.32
C ALA A 325 -39.03 -9.78 -40.38
N LYS A 326 -39.17 -9.41 -39.09
CA LYS A 326 -40.04 -10.13 -38.14
C LYS A 326 -41.16 -9.23 -37.66
N GLY A 327 -42.20 -9.12 -38.47
CA GLY A 327 -43.47 -8.54 -38.06
C GLY A 327 -44.19 -9.48 -37.10
N GLU A 328 -44.20 -9.14 -35.81
CA GLU A 328 -45.08 -9.77 -34.83
C GLU A 328 -46.33 -8.92 -34.60
N LYS A 329 -47.44 -9.63 -34.66
CA LYS A 329 -48.82 -9.14 -34.71
C LYS A 329 -49.29 -8.99 -33.26
N LEU A 330 -49.24 -7.77 -32.72
CA LEU A 330 -49.73 -7.50 -31.36
C LEU A 330 -51.27 -7.58 -31.33
N VAL A 331 -51.78 -8.56 -30.58
CA VAL A 331 -53.19 -8.75 -30.28
C VAL A 331 -53.58 -7.81 -29.14
N SER A 332 -54.51 -6.90 -29.40
CA SER A 332 -55.15 -6.06 -28.39
C SER A 332 -56.23 -6.86 -27.66
N THR A 333 -56.11 -7.06 -26.34
CA THR A 333 -57.25 -7.48 -25.50
C THR A 333 -57.27 -6.71 -24.18
N VAL A 334 -58.14 -5.69 -24.17
CA VAL A 334 -59.12 -5.32 -23.13
C VAL A 334 -58.71 -5.46 -21.65
N SER A 335 -58.40 -4.31 -21.04
CA SER A 335 -58.57 -4.05 -19.60
C SER A 335 -60.05 -3.79 -19.29
N ARG A 336 -60.62 -4.51 -18.32
CA ARG A 336 -61.95 -4.23 -17.74
C ARG A 336 -61.77 -3.68 -16.33
N ALA A 337 -62.11 -2.41 -16.16
CA ALA A 337 -62.32 -1.77 -14.88
C ALA A 337 -63.66 -2.24 -14.27
N LEU A 338 -63.71 -2.39 -12.96
CA LEU A 338 -64.94 -2.52 -12.17
C LEU A 338 -65.13 -1.21 -11.39
N ASP A 339 -66.28 -0.59 -11.61
CA ASP A 339 -66.81 0.60 -10.93
C ASP A 339 -67.88 0.14 -9.92
N PRO A 340 -67.93 0.67 -8.68
CA PRO A 340 -68.89 0.27 -7.66
C PRO A 340 -69.99 1.33 -7.44
N SER A 341 -71.24 0.98 -7.71
CA SER A 341 -72.40 1.63 -7.07
C SER A 341 -73.68 0.87 -7.40
N ASP A 342 -74.40 0.40 -6.37
CA ASP A 342 -75.83 0.73 -6.23
C ASP A 342 -76.36 0.26 -4.87
N ILE A 343 -76.67 1.25 -4.05
CA ILE A 343 -77.56 1.21 -2.90
C ILE A 343 -78.92 1.65 -3.43
N GLU A 344 -79.99 0.88 -3.22
CA GLU A 344 -81.22 1.44 -2.66
C GLU A 344 -82.20 0.37 -2.13
N THR A 345 -82.73 0.73 -0.97
CA THR A 345 -83.63 0.06 -0.03
C THR A 345 -85.12 0.17 -0.41
N ALA A 346 -85.93 -0.81 0.03
CA ALA A 346 -87.32 -0.57 0.44
C ALA A 346 -87.78 -1.58 1.54
N MET A 347 -88.24 -1.02 2.67
CA MET A 347 -88.93 -1.65 3.83
C MET A 347 -90.41 -1.94 3.47
N ASP A 348 -91.34 -2.54 4.25
CA ASP A 348 -91.49 -3.02 5.63
C ASP A 348 -92.48 -4.24 5.64
N MET A 349 -92.66 -5.03 6.71
CA MET A 349 -93.63 -4.81 7.80
C MET A 349 -93.34 -5.78 8.97
N ASN A 350 -93.17 -5.21 10.18
CA ASN A 350 -93.48 -5.76 11.51
C ASN A 350 -93.10 -7.22 11.88
N GLY A 351 -91.93 -7.40 12.51
CA GLY A 351 -91.60 -8.59 13.30
C GLY A 351 -90.62 -8.28 14.43
N ARG A 352 -91.08 -8.21 15.70
CA ARG A 352 -90.20 -8.01 16.86
C ARG A 352 -89.30 -9.25 17.07
N LEU A 353 -88.01 -9.01 17.25
CA LEU A 353 -86.99 -10.03 17.52
C LEU A 353 -87.01 -10.46 19.00
N CYS A 354 -86.61 -11.71 19.26
CA CYS A 354 -86.43 -12.23 20.62
C CYS A 354 -85.35 -11.44 21.38
N HIS A 355 -85.66 -10.90 22.57
CA HIS A 355 -84.77 -10.01 23.33
C HIS A 355 -83.50 -10.68 23.89
N LEU A 356 -83.37 -12.01 23.81
CA LEU A 356 -82.19 -12.75 24.28
C LEU A 356 -81.26 -13.26 23.16
N CYS A 357 -81.73 -13.37 21.92
CA CYS A 357 -80.91 -13.93 20.83
C CYS A 357 -81.10 -13.31 19.44
N GLY A 358 -81.98 -12.31 19.27
CA GLY A 358 -82.02 -11.51 18.06
C GLY A 358 -82.51 -12.18 16.77
N MET A 359 -83.01 -13.42 16.81
CA MET A 359 -83.58 -14.10 15.63
C MET A 359 -85.12 -14.02 15.57
N PRO A 360 -85.74 -13.98 14.37
CA PRO A 360 -87.19 -14.03 14.20
C PRO A 360 -87.75 -15.42 14.48
N LEU A 361 -88.86 -15.49 15.23
CA LEU A 361 -89.52 -16.74 15.60
C LEU A 361 -90.38 -17.27 14.44
N PRO A 362 -90.23 -18.54 14.00
CA PRO A 362 -91.16 -19.14 13.05
C PRO A 362 -92.49 -19.39 13.74
N GLU A 363 -93.56 -18.93 13.10
CA GLU A 363 -94.94 -19.07 13.55
C GLU A 363 -95.30 -20.55 13.68
N ARG A 364 -95.64 -21.00 14.90
CA ARG A 364 -96.26 -22.30 15.13
C ARG A 364 -97.57 -22.13 15.90
N SER A 365 -98.61 -22.63 15.26
CA SER A 365 -99.99 -22.70 15.74
C SER A 365 -100.27 -24.06 16.38
N ASP A 366 -99.83 -24.25 17.62
CA ASP A 366 -100.24 -25.40 18.44
C ASP A 366 -99.91 -25.16 19.92
N ARG A 367 -100.94 -24.74 20.66
CA ARG A 367 -100.93 -24.62 22.12
C ARG A 367 -100.95 -26.00 22.75
N SER A 368 -99.82 -26.45 23.28
CA SER A 368 -99.77 -27.39 24.40
C SER A 368 -98.57 -27.07 25.29
N TYR A 369 -98.84 -26.40 26.41
CA TYR A 369 -97.88 -26.21 27.50
C TYR A 369 -97.62 -27.58 28.16
N VAL A 370 -96.42 -28.13 27.94
CA VAL A 370 -95.85 -29.15 28.83
C VAL A 370 -94.69 -28.49 29.57
N GLN A 371 -94.85 -28.40 30.88
CA GLN A 371 -93.82 -27.99 31.82
C GLN A 371 -92.65 -28.98 31.70
N ARG A 372 -91.55 -28.53 31.11
CA ARG A 372 -90.32 -29.30 30.93
C ARG A 372 -89.36 -28.98 32.08
N SER A 373 -89.06 -29.99 32.88
CA SER A 373 -88.18 -29.95 34.07
C SER A 373 -86.73 -30.30 33.75
N ASP A 374 -86.27 -30.06 32.52
CA ASP A 374 -84.95 -30.36 31.98
C ASP A 374 -84.05 -29.11 31.79
N CYS A 375 -84.36 -28.01 32.50
CA CYS A 375 -83.41 -26.89 32.66
C CYS A 375 -82.20 -27.33 33.50
N GLY A 376 -81.17 -27.82 32.81
CA GLY A 376 -79.85 -28.08 33.41
C GLY A 376 -78.87 -28.76 32.48
N ASN A 377 -79.35 -29.39 31.41
CA ASN A 377 -78.52 -30.17 30.51
C ASN A 377 -78.42 -29.46 29.15
N GLN A 378 -77.59 -28.42 29.09
CA GLN A 378 -77.20 -27.81 27.83
C GLN A 378 -76.37 -28.82 27.03
N THR A 379 -76.68 -28.97 25.75
CA THR A 379 -75.79 -29.69 24.83
C THR A 379 -74.46 -28.96 24.76
N CYS A 380 -73.34 -29.66 24.59
CA CYS A 380 -72.02 -29.04 24.50
C CYS A 380 -71.91 -28.02 23.34
N ALA A 381 -72.83 -28.03 22.37
CA ALA A 381 -72.99 -26.97 21.36
C ALA A 381 -73.22 -25.56 21.96
N LEU A 382 -73.73 -25.46 23.19
CA LEU A 382 -73.99 -24.20 23.90
C LEU A 382 -73.00 -23.97 25.05
N TRP A 383 -72.02 -24.87 25.23
CA TRP A 383 -71.04 -24.80 26.31
C TRP A 383 -69.84 -23.92 25.89
N THR A 384 -69.50 -22.92 26.70
CA THR A 384 -68.31 -22.10 26.49
C THR A 384 -67.12 -22.70 27.24
N CYS A 385 -66.11 -23.16 26.50
CA CYS A 385 -64.91 -23.77 27.07
C CYS A 385 -64.12 -22.76 27.93
N GLY A 386 -63.68 -23.21 29.10
CA GLY A 386 -62.76 -22.45 29.97
C GLY A 386 -61.35 -22.32 29.38
N ALA A 387 -60.50 -21.52 30.05
CA ALA A 387 -59.12 -21.30 29.62
C ALA A 387 -58.33 -22.61 29.53
N GLY A 388 -57.70 -22.87 28.38
CA GLY A 388 -56.96 -24.11 28.11
C GLY A 388 -57.77 -25.19 27.38
N PHE A 389 -59.01 -24.89 26.97
CA PHE A 389 -59.87 -25.79 26.20
C PHE A 389 -60.50 -25.09 24.98
N ALA A 390 -60.75 -25.81 23.90
CA ALA A 390 -61.44 -25.34 22.71
C ALA A 390 -62.65 -26.23 22.36
N PRO A 391 -63.73 -25.65 21.81
CA PRO A 391 -64.91 -26.41 21.46
C PRO A 391 -64.61 -27.40 20.33
N ASN A 392 -65.06 -28.63 20.49
CA ASN A 392 -65.00 -29.66 19.45
C ASN A 392 -66.42 -29.96 18.96
N GLU A 393 -66.64 -29.74 17.65
CA GLU A 393 -67.94 -29.93 17.01
C GLU A 393 -68.44 -31.38 17.12
N ALA A 394 -67.55 -32.36 17.22
CA ALA A 394 -67.91 -33.77 17.45
C ALA A 394 -68.65 -33.96 18.79
N TYR A 395 -68.38 -33.13 19.80
CA TYR A 395 -69.05 -33.17 21.10
C TYR A 395 -70.34 -32.36 21.12
N ALA A 396 -70.69 -31.62 20.06
CA ALA A 396 -71.84 -30.71 20.05
C ALA A 396 -73.18 -31.38 20.47
N LYS A 397 -73.32 -32.69 20.23
CA LYS A 397 -74.50 -33.50 20.59
C LYS A 397 -74.42 -34.11 22.00
N ASN A 398 -73.25 -34.09 22.65
CA ASN A 398 -73.09 -34.54 24.02
C ASN A 398 -73.85 -33.61 24.96
N VAL A 399 -74.30 -34.15 26.08
CA VAL A 399 -74.97 -33.40 27.13
C VAL A 399 -74.10 -33.49 28.37
N ALA A 400 -73.38 -32.41 28.66
CA ALA A 400 -72.50 -32.31 29.81
C ALA A 400 -72.35 -30.85 30.25
N SER A 401 -71.78 -30.65 31.43
CA SER A 401 -71.65 -29.32 32.06
C SER A 401 -70.23 -29.05 32.55
N ASN A 402 -69.22 -29.56 31.84
CA ASN A 402 -67.81 -29.29 32.14
C ASN A 402 -66.95 -29.41 30.87
N ASP A 403 -65.79 -28.75 30.89
CA ASP A 403 -64.86 -28.69 29.77
C ASP A 403 -64.31 -30.06 29.38
N GLN A 404 -64.14 -30.99 30.33
CA GLN A 404 -63.59 -32.33 30.06
C GLN A 404 -64.46 -33.18 29.15
N LEU A 405 -65.77 -32.91 29.10
CA LEU A 405 -66.74 -33.67 28.31
C LEU A 405 -67.24 -32.91 27.07
N CYS A 406 -67.09 -31.58 27.07
CA CYS A 406 -67.60 -30.70 26.01
C CYS A 406 -66.52 -30.07 25.14
N CYS A 407 -65.26 -30.11 25.54
CA CYS A 407 -64.16 -29.41 24.88
C CYS A 407 -62.91 -30.28 24.79
N ASP A 408 -62.06 -30.01 23.80
CA ASP A 408 -60.72 -30.58 23.77
C ASP A 408 -59.74 -29.67 24.50
N LYS A 409 -58.77 -30.27 25.18
CA LYS A 409 -57.65 -29.51 25.75
C LYS A 409 -56.83 -28.92 24.60
N VAL A 410 -56.49 -27.64 24.68
CA VAL A 410 -55.60 -26.99 23.72
C VAL A 410 -54.16 -26.98 24.23
N CYS A 411 -53.21 -26.87 23.30
CA CYS A 411 -51.78 -26.80 23.56
C CYS A 411 -51.31 -25.49 24.23
N GLY A 412 -52.18 -24.79 24.96
CA GLY A 412 -51.96 -23.44 25.47
C GLY A 412 -50.79 -23.30 26.45
N LYS A 413 -50.60 -22.08 26.98
CA LYS A 413 -49.46 -21.66 27.85
C LYS A 413 -49.04 -22.59 29.00
N ASN A 414 -49.91 -23.48 29.45
CA ASN A 414 -49.67 -24.38 30.58
C ASN A 414 -49.47 -25.85 30.17
N TYR A 415 -49.28 -26.14 28.88
CA TYR A 415 -48.93 -27.50 28.44
C TYR A 415 -47.46 -27.77 28.77
N GLU A 416 -47.21 -28.68 29.70
CA GLU A 416 -45.86 -29.11 30.07
C GLU A 416 -45.31 -30.07 28.99
N CYS A 417 -44.34 -29.58 28.23
CA CYS A 417 -43.60 -30.40 27.27
C CYS A 417 -42.58 -31.28 28.00
N ALA A 418 -42.31 -32.48 27.47
CA ALA A 418 -41.24 -33.34 27.98
C ALA A 418 -39.84 -32.69 27.81
N ASP A 419 -38.85 -33.18 28.56
CA ASP A 419 -37.47 -32.68 28.46
C ASP A 419 -36.96 -32.74 27.01
N GLY A 420 -36.40 -31.62 26.54
CA GLY A 420 -35.94 -31.45 25.15
C GLY A 420 -37.06 -31.09 24.15
N TRP A 421 -38.26 -30.78 24.62
CA TRP A 421 -39.35 -30.25 23.82
C TRP A 421 -39.76 -28.86 24.32
N SER A 422 -40.26 -28.01 23.42
CA SER A 422 -40.78 -26.68 23.76
C SER A 422 -42.13 -26.42 23.11
N PRO A 423 -43.03 -25.64 23.74
CA PRO A 423 -44.37 -25.39 23.21
C PRO A 423 -44.33 -24.71 21.83
N LEU A 424 -45.10 -25.22 20.87
CA LEU A 424 -45.24 -24.59 19.56
C LEU A 424 -46.18 -23.39 19.67
N LYS A 425 -45.63 -22.16 19.57
CA LYS A 425 -46.44 -20.93 19.58
C LYS A 425 -47.53 -20.93 18.51
N SER A 426 -47.27 -21.52 17.34
CA SER A 426 -48.25 -21.64 16.25
C SER A 426 -49.46 -22.50 16.61
N LYS A 427 -49.36 -23.31 17.66
CA LYS A 427 -50.40 -24.26 18.10
C LYS A 427 -51.04 -23.91 19.44
N GLU A 428 -50.75 -22.74 20.03
CA GLU A 428 -51.21 -22.33 21.37
C GLU A 428 -52.74 -22.44 21.55
N ASN A 429 -53.53 -22.31 20.47
CA ASN A 429 -54.99 -22.39 20.50
C ASN A 429 -55.58 -23.61 19.75
N THR A 430 -54.74 -24.54 19.27
CA THR A 430 -55.23 -25.75 18.61
C THR A 430 -55.48 -26.87 19.62
N PRO A 431 -56.58 -27.65 19.43
CA PRO A 431 -56.78 -28.90 20.15
C PRO A 431 -55.57 -29.83 19.97
N GLY A 432 -55.07 -30.38 21.06
CA GLY A 432 -53.95 -31.32 21.04
C GLY A 432 -53.82 -32.04 22.37
N VAL A 433 -53.61 -33.36 22.30
CA VAL A 433 -53.58 -34.21 23.49
C VAL A 433 -52.20 -34.81 23.73
N SER A 434 -51.33 -34.82 22.72
CA SER A 434 -49.96 -35.35 22.81
C SER A 434 -48.89 -34.26 22.77
N SER A 435 -47.69 -34.60 23.24
CA SER A 435 -46.53 -33.69 23.14
C SER A 435 -46.13 -33.47 21.69
N GLU A 436 -46.36 -34.43 20.80
CA GLU A 436 -46.15 -34.30 19.36
C GLU A 436 -47.13 -33.32 18.71
N ASP A 437 -48.35 -33.23 19.26
CA ASP A 437 -49.34 -32.26 18.79
C ASP A 437 -48.99 -30.84 19.26
N CYS A 438 -48.51 -30.69 20.50
CA CYS A 438 -48.42 -29.39 21.18
C CYS A 438 -47.01 -28.80 21.28
N CYS A 439 -45.98 -29.63 21.15
CA CYS A 439 -44.59 -29.26 21.36
C CYS A 439 -43.75 -29.57 20.12
N GLY A 440 -42.67 -28.82 19.95
CA GLY A 440 -41.65 -29.08 18.95
C GLY A 440 -40.37 -29.58 19.62
N LYS A 441 -39.66 -30.49 18.96
CA LYS A 441 -38.33 -30.93 19.42
C LYS A 441 -37.40 -29.73 19.45
N THR A 442 -36.71 -29.52 20.57
CA THR A 442 -35.62 -28.55 20.60
C THR A 442 -34.34 -29.18 20.11
N CYS A 443 -33.34 -28.35 19.82
CA CYS A 443 -32.05 -28.82 19.35
C CYS A 443 -31.32 -29.78 20.29
N SER A 444 -31.65 -29.78 21.59
CA SER A 444 -31.06 -30.73 22.55
C SER A 444 -31.40 -32.20 22.28
N LEU A 445 -32.42 -32.50 21.48
CA LEU A 445 -32.80 -33.86 21.08
C LEU A 445 -32.18 -34.32 19.76
N PHE A 446 -31.42 -33.46 19.07
CA PHE A 446 -30.77 -33.81 17.81
C PHE A 446 -29.32 -34.22 18.07
N GLU A 447 -28.93 -35.38 17.51
CA GLU A 447 -27.54 -35.83 17.51
C GLU A 447 -26.83 -35.25 16.29
N CYS A 448 -25.71 -34.55 16.52
CA CYS A 448 -24.88 -33.98 15.46
C CYS A 448 -23.90 -35.03 14.91
N PRO A 449 -23.55 -35.00 13.60
CA PRO A 449 -22.50 -35.85 13.03
C PRO A 449 -21.13 -35.53 13.63
N ASP A 450 -20.14 -36.42 13.46
CA ASP A 450 -18.79 -36.30 14.04
C ASP A 450 -18.02 -34.99 13.71
N GLU A 451 -18.38 -34.33 12.62
CA GLU A 451 -17.77 -33.06 12.17
C GLU A 451 -18.49 -31.81 12.71
N PHE A 452 -19.57 -32.00 13.46
CA PHE A 452 -20.43 -30.94 13.97
C PHE A 452 -20.71 -31.12 15.47
N ALA A 453 -21.00 -30.03 16.15
CA ALA A 453 -21.48 -30.05 17.52
C ALA A 453 -22.75 -29.21 17.68
N LEU A 454 -23.53 -29.53 18.70
CA LEU A 454 -24.73 -28.80 19.04
C LEU A 454 -24.38 -27.33 19.31
N ASN A 455 -25.05 -26.41 18.63
CA ASN A 455 -24.89 -24.99 18.90
C ASN A 455 -25.44 -24.67 20.30
N PRO A 456 -24.59 -24.29 21.28
CA PRO A 456 -25.04 -24.06 22.65
C PRO A 456 -26.11 -22.97 22.75
N ALA A 457 -26.06 -21.97 21.87
CA ALA A 457 -27.03 -20.87 21.83
C ALA A 457 -28.40 -21.28 21.28
N LYS A 458 -28.49 -22.42 20.58
CA LYS A 458 -29.75 -22.93 20.01
C LYS A 458 -30.30 -24.14 20.75
N LYS A 459 -29.68 -24.59 21.85
CA LYS A 459 -30.06 -25.82 22.56
C LYS A 459 -31.57 -25.94 22.85
N ASP A 460 -32.20 -24.82 23.21
CA ASP A 460 -33.62 -24.77 23.58
C ASP A 460 -34.53 -24.23 22.46
N VAL A 461 -33.99 -24.04 21.26
CA VAL A 461 -34.74 -23.59 20.08
C VAL A 461 -35.41 -24.78 19.41
N ILE A 462 -36.70 -24.64 19.08
CA ILE A 462 -37.46 -25.63 18.33
C ILE A 462 -36.90 -25.73 16.91
N ALA A 463 -36.60 -26.95 16.48
CA ALA A 463 -36.04 -27.24 15.17
C ALA A 463 -36.77 -28.40 14.50
N GLN A 464 -36.81 -28.39 13.17
CA GLN A 464 -37.42 -29.45 12.38
C GLN A 464 -36.39 -30.46 11.89
N ASP A 465 -35.12 -30.07 11.83
CA ASP A 465 -34.02 -30.87 11.32
C ASP A 465 -32.75 -30.65 12.15
N ARG A 466 -31.78 -31.51 11.89
CA ARG A 466 -30.47 -31.49 12.55
C ARG A 466 -29.61 -30.30 12.10
N ASP A 467 -29.73 -29.91 10.84
CA ASP A 467 -28.84 -28.92 10.21
C ASP A 467 -29.09 -27.51 10.78
N SER A 468 -30.31 -27.23 11.25
CA SER A 468 -30.64 -26.00 11.97
C SER A 468 -30.05 -25.92 13.39
N CYS A 469 -29.65 -27.06 13.97
CA CYS A 469 -29.17 -27.20 15.36
C CYS A 469 -27.65 -27.35 15.50
N CYS A 470 -27.01 -27.92 14.50
CA CYS A 470 -25.59 -28.27 14.55
C CYS A 470 -24.75 -27.20 13.87
N LEU A 471 -23.57 -26.91 14.43
CA LEU A 471 -22.53 -26.10 13.81
C LEU A 471 -21.31 -26.96 13.54
N PRO A 472 -20.54 -26.71 12.46
CA PRO A 472 -19.30 -27.41 12.23
C PRO A 472 -18.32 -27.17 13.39
N LEU A 473 -17.44 -28.13 13.63
CA LEU A 473 -16.34 -27.95 14.57
C LEU A 473 -15.26 -27.06 13.93
N CYS A 474 -14.65 -26.18 14.73
CA CYS A 474 -13.64 -25.26 14.24
C CYS A 474 -12.42 -25.93 13.59
N LYS A 475 -12.11 -27.20 13.91
CA LYS A 475 -11.07 -27.98 13.22
C LYS A 475 -11.32 -28.15 11.71
N HIS A 476 -12.56 -27.98 11.26
CA HIS A 476 -12.95 -28.02 9.85
C HIS A 476 -13.10 -26.64 9.22
N HIS A 477 -12.99 -25.56 10.01
CA HIS A 477 -13.06 -24.19 9.52
C HIS A 477 -11.73 -23.80 8.85
N LYS A 478 -11.79 -23.35 7.59
CA LYS A 478 -10.62 -22.83 6.88
C LYS A 478 -10.49 -21.33 7.18
N CYS A 479 -9.45 -20.98 7.93
CA CYS A 479 -9.16 -19.58 8.25
C CYS A 479 -8.76 -18.80 7.00
N LYS A 480 -9.22 -17.55 6.88
CA LYS A 480 -8.83 -16.63 5.80
C LYS A 480 -7.34 -16.24 5.90
N LYS A 481 -6.78 -15.69 4.83
CA LYS A 481 -5.40 -15.15 4.82
C LYS A 481 -5.20 -14.16 5.98
N GLY A 482 -4.11 -14.33 6.75
CA GLY A 482 -3.80 -13.54 7.96
C GLY A 482 -4.40 -14.08 9.26
N TRP A 483 -5.13 -15.20 9.21
CA TRP A 483 -5.68 -15.88 10.38
C TRP A 483 -5.17 -17.32 10.45
N LYS A 484 -4.84 -17.81 11.64
CA LYS A 484 -4.46 -19.22 11.89
C LYS A 484 -5.52 -19.93 12.71
N PRO A 485 -5.72 -21.25 12.54
CA PRO A 485 -6.60 -22.02 13.41
C PRO A 485 -6.22 -21.84 14.88
N ASP A 486 -7.20 -21.53 15.74
CA ASP A 486 -6.98 -21.42 17.17
C ASP A 486 -6.93 -22.84 17.77
N PRO A 487 -5.76 -23.31 18.27
CA PRO A 487 -5.65 -24.65 18.85
C PRO A 487 -6.60 -24.87 20.03
N ALA A 488 -7.00 -23.80 20.74
CA ALA A 488 -7.90 -23.88 21.89
C ALA A 488 -9.39 -24.00 21.50
N GLN A 489 -9.74 -23.83 20.22
CA GLN A 489 -11.11 -23.83 19.72
C GLN A 489 -11.44 -25.00 18.80
N GLN A 490 -10.46 -25.81 18.39
CA GLN A 490 -10.64 -26.84 17.35
C GLN A 490 -11.81 -27.80 17.58
N ASP A 491 -12.07 -28.20 18.83
CA ASP A 491 -13.17 -29.10 19.19
C ASP A 491 -14.46 -28.37 19.64
N LYS A 492 -14.55 -27.06 19.43
CA LYS A 492 -15.74 -26.27 19.74
C LYS A 492 -16.57 -25.99 18.47
N PRO A 493 -17.91 -25.91 18.60
CA PRO A 493 -18.77 -25.52 17.49
C PRO A 493 -18.51 -24.06 17.09
N GLY A 494 -18.24 -23.83 15.81
CA GLY A 494 -18.01 -22.50 15.25
C GLY A 494 -17.75 -22.54 13.75
N ASN A 495 -18.14 -21.48 13.05
CA ASN A 495 -18.01 -21.38 11.59
C ASN A 495 -17.55 -19.98 11.14
N THR A 496 -16.96 -19.20 12.06
CA THR A 496 -16.48 -17.85 11.77
C THR A 496 -15.03 -17.69 12.22
N GLU A 497 -14.30 -16.80 11.55
CA GLU A 497 -12.91 -16.48 11.88
C GLU A 497 -12.75 -16.10 13.36
N ALA A 498 -13.64 -15.25 13.87
CA ALA A 498 -13.59 -14.79 15.27
C ALA A 498 -13.76 -15.91 16.31
N HIS A 499 -14.37 -17.04 15.93
CA HIS A 499 -14.59 -18.18 16.82
C HIS A 499 -13.54 -19.28 16.66
N CYS A 500 -13.07 -19.51 15.43
CA CYS A 500 -12.25 -20.66 15.08
C CYS A 500 -10.78 -20.33 14.82
N CYS A 501 -10.45 -19.04 14.65
CA CYS A 501 -9.14 -18.60 14.23
C CYS A 501 -8.60 -17.49 15.15
N THR A 502 -7.28 -17.41 15.24
CA THR A 502 -6.54 -16.29 15.85
C THR A 502 -5.88 -15.44 14.78
N GLN A 503 -5.91 -14.11 14.95
CA GLN A 503 -5.22 -13.18 14.06
C GLN A 503 -3.71 -13.31 14.20
N GLU A 504 -3.02 -13.26 13.06
CA GLU A 504 -1.58 -13.07 13.01
C GLU A 504 -1.24 -11.59 13.18
N CYS A 505 -0.06 -11.30 13.72
CA CYS A 505 0.39 -9.91 13.84
C CYS A 505 0.50 -9.19 12.49
N ALA A 506 0.65 -9.90 11.37
CA ALA A 506 0.63 -9.33 10.02
C ALA A 506 -0.62 -8.49 9.73
N LEU A 507 -1.78 -8.82 10.30
CA LEU A 507 -3.01 -8.06 10.12
C LEU A 507 -2.98 -6.68 10.80
N PHE A 508 -2.08 -6.46 11.76
CA PHE A 508 -1.97 -5.20 12.49
C PHE A 508 -0.98 -4.21 11.86
N ASP A 509 -0.28 -4.59 10.78
CA ASP A 509 0.79 -3.76 10.18
C ASP A 509 0.30 -2.35 9.78
N HIS A 510 -0.92 -2.26 9.24
CA HIS A 510 -1.56 -1.00 8.88
C HIS A 510 -2.32 -0.33 10.03
N LEU A 511 -2.52 -1.03 11.14
CA LEU A 511 -3.25 -0.53 12.30
C LEU A 511 -2.31 0.11 13.33
N CYS A 512 -1.03 -0.29 13.36
CA CYS A 512 -0.03 0.22 14.29
C CYS A 512 -0.07 1.76 14.41
N PRO A 513 -0.05 2.32 15.62
CA PRO A 513 -0.01 3.77 15.81
C PRO A 513 1.13 4.42 15.01
N THR A 514 0.94 5.69 14.62
CA THR A 514 1.99 6.47 13.94
C THR A 514 3.31 6.30 14.67
N LYS A 515 4.38 5.94 13.92
CA LYS A 515 5.74 5.67 14.43
C LYS A 515 5.97 4.29 15.08
N THR A 516 5.04 3.36 14.89
CA THR A 516 5.20 1.95 15.28
C THR A 516 4.86 1.06 14.09
N GLY A 517 5.28 -0.20 14.12
CA GLY A 517 5.00 -1.19 13.07
C GLY A 517 5.23 -2.62 13.55
N VAL A 518 4.86 -3.61 12.74
CA VAL A 518 5.07 -5.03 13.09
C VAL A 518 6.42 -5.50 12.57
N LYS A 519 7.29 -5.92 13.48
CA LYS A 519 8.60 -6.49 13.13
C LYS A 519 8.44 -7.68 12.17
N PRO A 520 9.29 -7.81 11.13
CA PRO A 520 9.21 -8.91 10.17
C PRO A 520 9.13 -10.30 10.82
N GLU A 521 9.96 -10.55 11.83
CA GLU A 521 10.02 -11.82 12.57
C GLU A 521 8.76 -12.10 13.40
N ARG A 522 8.00 -11.07 13.77
CA ARG A 522 6.77 -11.19 14.57
C ARG A 522 5.50 -11.28 13.73
N ARG A 523 5.57 -11.06 12.41
CA ARG A 523 4.40 -11.07 11.52
C ARG A 523 3.58 -12.36 11.61
N CYS A 524 4.24 -13.51 11.80
CA CYS A 524 3.59 -14.82 11.90
C CYS A 524 3.28 -15.24 13.36
N GLU A 525 3.57 -14.39 14.37
CA GLU A 525 3.21 -14.63 15.78
C GLU A 525 1.72 -14.39 16.02
N GLN A 526 1.16 -15.11 16.99
CA GLN A 526 -0.21 -14.88 17.45
C GLN A 526 -0.25 -13.62 18.30
N GLY A 527 -1.01 -12.62 17.84
CA GLY A 527 -1.25 -11.38 18.58
C GLY A 527 -2.74 -11.15 18.76
N ARG A 528 -3.18 -10.85 19.98
CA ARG A 528 -4.60 -10.59 20.26
C ARG A 528 -4.95 -9.11 20.14
N ASN A 529 -3.96 -8.23 20.14
CA ASN A 529 -4.14 -6.79 20.05
C ASN A 529 -2.90 -6.09 19.48
N ILE A 530 -3.09 -4.81 19.19
CA ILE A 530 -2.11 -3.93 18.57
C ILE A 530 -0.87 -3.73 19.45
N GLU A 531 -1.02 -3.67 20.77
CA GLU A 531 0.09 -3.49 21.71
C GLU A 531 1.01 -4.71 21.75
N GLN A 532 0.47 -5.90 21.48
CA GLN A 532 1.26 -7.12 21.40
C GLN A 532 2.04 -7.22 20.09
N CYS A 533 1.55 -6.63 19.00
CA CYS A 533 2.15 -6.78 17.67
C CYS A 533 3.07 -5.63 17.24
N CYS A 534 2.81 -4.41 17.71
CA CYS A 534 3.51 -3.21 17.23
C CYS A 534 4.72 -2.86 18.11
N ASP A 535 5.86 -2.61 17.46
CA ASP A 535 7.10 -2.11 18.06
C ASP A 535 7.42 -0.69 17.56
N TYR A 536 8.18 0.08 18.33
CA TYR A 536 8.61 1.43 17.93
C TYR A 536 9.63 1.38 16.80
N GLN A 537 9.37 2.16 15.75
CA GLN A 537 10.34 2.40 14.69
C GLN A 537 11.40 3.40 15.17
N CYS A 538 12.63 3.19 14.74
CA CYS A 538 13.75 4.04 15.11
C CYS A 538 13.66 5.47 14.56
N SER A 539 12.90 5.69 13.47
CA SER A 539 12.51 7.02 12.99
C SER A 539 11.81 7.89 14.05
N ALA A 540 11.20 7.26 15.05
CA ALA A 540 10.51 7.89 16.17
C ALA A 540 11.39 8.20 17.36
N PHE A 541 12.54 7.54 17.44
CA PHE A 541 13.34 7.47 18.64
C PHE A 541 14.17 8.74 18.81
N LYS A 542 14.05 9.40 19.97
CA LYS A 542 14.83 10.59 20.28
C LYS A 542 16.18 10.20 20.88
N CYS A 543 17.25 10.45 20.13
CA CYS A 543 18.62 10.17 20.56
C CYS A 543 19.01 10.96 21.81
N LYS A 544 19.77 10.31 22.70
CA LYS A 544 20.36 10.94 23.90
C LYS A 544 21.55 11.83 23.52
N ASP A 545 21.99 12.68 24.44
CA ASP A 545 23.19 13.51 24.26
C ASP A 545 24.41 12.67 23.87
N GLY A 546 25.15 13.11 22.85
CA GLY A 546 26.26 12.38 22.26
C GLY A 546 25.86 11.34 21.22
N TRP A 547 24.60 11.34 20.76
CA TRP A 547 24.08 10.50 19.69
C TRP A 547 23.29 11.34 18.69
N VAL A 548 23.32 10.94 17.42
CA VAL A 548 22.50 11.50 16.34
C VAL A 548 21.70 10.39 15.68
N THR A 549 20.57 10.74 15.06
CA THR A 549 19.70 9.77 14.39
C THR A 549 20.49 8.98 13.36
N ASN A 550 20.46 7.66 13.46
CA ASN A 550 21.07 6.79 12.46
C ASN A 550 20.11 6.68 11.28
N VAL A 551 20.41 7.40 10.20
CA VAL A 551 19.57 7.40 8.99
C VAL A 551 19.42 6.00 8.41
N SER A 552 20.45 5.17 8.53
CA SER A 552 20.44 3.78 8.04
C SER A 552 19.57 2.84 8.86
N ALA A 553 19.17 3.24 10.08
CA ALA A 553 18.34 2.45 10.97
C ALA A 553 16.93 3.02 11.10
N GLN A 554 16.51 4.00 10.30
CA GLN A 554 15.20 4.65 10.47
C GLN A 554 14.01 3.69 10.33
N GLU A 555 14.15 2.67 9.49
CA GLU A 555 13.16 1.61 9.28
C GLU A 555 13.33 0.42 10.25
N ASP A 556 14.42 0.40 11.02
CA ASP A 556 14.62 -0.62 12.05
C ASP A 556 13.71 -0.35 13.27
N PHE A 557 13.61 -1.35 14.14
CA PHE A 557 12.79 -1.30 15.34
C PHE A 557 13.66 -1.27 16.60
N GLY A 558 13.43 -0.30 17.48
CA GLY A 558 14.24 -0.14 18.67
C GLY A 558 13.74 0.92 19.65
N THR A 559 14.15 0.78 20.90
CA THR A 559 13.78 1.67 22.01
C THR A 559 15.00 2.23 22.74
N THR A 560 16.20 2.08 22.18
CA THR A 560 17.45 2.58 22.78
C THR A 560 18.31 3.31 21.76
N SER A 561 19.24 4.15 22.25
CA SER A 561 20.13 4.93 21.39
C SER A 561 21.14 4.05 20.65
N GLU A 562 21.53 2.93 21.24
CA GLU A 562 22.45 1.96 20.65
C GLU A 562 21.85 1.26 19.43
N VAL A 563 20.52 1.14 19.37
CA VAL A 563 19.80 0.54 18.23
C VAL A 563 19.47 1.59 17.18
N CYS A 564 18.92 2.74 17.62
CA CYS A 564 18.32 3.72 16.70
C CYS A 564 19.21 4.91 16.34
N CYS A 565 20.36 5.06 16.97
CA CYS A 565 21.22 6.23 16.82
C CYS A 565 22.67 5.82 16.54
N SER A 566 23.43 6.75 15.97
CA SER A 566 24.89 6.63 15.81
C SER A 566 25.57 7.53 16.85
N PRO A 567 26.67 7.09 17.47
CA PRO A 567 27.40 7.94 18.39
C PRO A 567 28.00 9.12 17.62
N THR A 568 28.05 10.26 18.30
CA THR A 568 28.68 11.45 17.74
C THR A 568 30.15 11.50 18.10
N CYS A 569 30.90 12.27 17.32
CA CYS A 569 32.30 12.52 17.57
C CYS A 569 32.59 13.20 18.92
N ALA A 570 31.57 13.71 19.61
CA ALA A 570 31.72 14.20 20.99
C ALA A 570 32.03 13.06 22.00
N ARG A 571 31.82 11.79 21.61
CA ARG A 571 32.15 10.61 22.40
C ARG A 571 33.47 9.95 21.98
N PHE A 572 34.12 10.45 20.94
CA PHE A 572 35.36 9.88 20.41
C PHE A 572 36.59 10.64 20.94
N ASP A 573 37.54 9.90 21.50
CA ASP A 573 38.80 10.45 22.01
C ASP A 573 39.88 10.44 20.91
N CYS A 574 40.37 11.63 20.56
CA CYS A 574 41.41 11.79 19.55
C CYS A 574 42.80 11.61 20.16
N ASP A 575 43.59 10.69 19.62
CA ASP A 575 44.97 10.46 20.07
C ASP A 575 45.93 11.52 19.51
N ALA A 576 46.35 12.44 20.38
CA ALA A 576 47.33 13.46 20.06
C ALA A 576 48.73 12.90 19.72
N ALA A 577 49.09 11.70 20.21
CA ALA A 577 50.35 11.05 19.90
C ALA A 577 50.41 10.63 18.41
N ASP A 578 49.28 10.20 17.87
CA ASP A 578 49.10 9.82 16.46
C ASP A 578 48.83 11.02 15.53
N GLY A 579 48.83 12.23 16.09
CA GLY A 579 48.67 13.48 15.36
C GLY A 579 47.22 13.83 15.05
N TRP A 580 46.27 13.45 15.92
CA TRP A 580 44.86 13.81 15.83
C TRP A 580 44.46 14.79 16.93
N LEU A 581 43.60 15.76 16.59
CA LEU A 581 43.09 16.76 17.52
C LEU A 581 41.56 16.68 17.60
N PRO A 582 40.95 16.92 18.76
CA PRO A 582 39.51 16.92 18.90
C PRO A 582 38.88 18.05 18.06
N MET A 583 37.74 17.74 17.44
CA MET A 583 36.93 18.77 16.80
C MET A 583 36.34 19.75 17.84
N PRO A 584 36.00 20.99 17.43
CA PRO A 584 35.18 21.88 18.24
C PRO A 584 33.89 21.18 18.73
N LYS A 585 33.55 21.38 20.00
CA LYS A 585 32.46 20.66 20.69
C LYS A 585 31.11 20.76 19.96
N ASP A 586 30.80 21.94 19.42
CA ASP A 586 29.59 22.21 18.62
C ASP A 586 29.53 21.35 17.35
N LYS A 587 30.66 21.18 16.65
CA LYS A 587 30.76 20.31 15.47
C LYS A 587 30.77 18.84 15.84
N ALA A 588 31.43 18.48 16.95
CA ALA A 588 31.52 17.11 17.45
C ALA A 588 30.16 16.56 17.90
N LEU A 589 29.27 17.42 18.43
CA LEU A 589 27.91 17.04 18.82
C LEU A 589 26.99 16.76 17.63
N ALA A 590 27.25 17.33 16.45
CA ALA A 590 26.41 17.20 15.27
C ALA A 590 26.91 16.15 14.26
N LYS A 591 28.14 15.67 14.39
CA LYS A 591 28.77 14.73 13.43
C LYS A 591 28.78 13.32 13.98
N ALA A 592 28.22 12.36 13.24
CA ALA A 592 28.34 10.94 13.51
C ALA A 592 29.76 10.43 13.17
N GLY A 593 30.28 9.52 13.98
CA GLY A 593 31.55 8.83 13.70
C GLY A 593 32.11 8.09 14.91
N GLU A 594 32.96 7.10 14.64
CA GLU A 594 33.55 6.19 15.63
C GLU A 594 35.07 6.00 15.44
N ASP A 595 35.68 6.75 14.52
CA ASP A 595 37.09 6.63 14.19
C ASP A 595 37.77 8.00 14.11
N SER A 596 39.11 8.00 14.10
CA SER A 596 39.88 9.25 14.10
C SER A 596 39.72 10.06 12.81
N GLU A 597 39.48 9.41 11.67
CA GLU A 597 39.35 10.09 10.37
C GLU A 597 38.02 10.85 10.27
N SER A 598 36.95 10.26 10.81
CA SER A 598 35.63 10.87 10.89
C SER A 598 35.54 11.91 12.01
N CYS A 599 36.16 11.67 13.17
CA CYS A 599 35.92 12.46 14.37
C CYS A 599 37.01 13.42 14.80
N CYS A 600 38.21 13.35 14.21
CA CYS A 600 39.32 14.19 14.60
C CYS A 600 39.78 15.09 13.45
N LEU A 601 40.47 16.17 13.80
CA LEU A 601 41.18 17.02 12.87
C LEU A 601 42.63 16.57 12.80
N PRO A 602 43.23 16.44 11.60
CA PRO A 602 44.65 16.15 11.50
C PRO A 602 45.45 17.31 12.09
N ALA A 603 46.40 16.99 12.96
CA ALA A 603 47.41 17.94 13.42
C ALA A 603 48.49 18.12 12.36
N CYS A 604 49.26 19.19 12.45
CA CYS A 604 50.45 19.39 11.62
C CYS A 604 51.48 18.24 11.70
N ALA A 605 51.44 17.42 12.76
CA ALA A 605 52.24 16.18 12.86
C ALA A 605 52.02 15.20 11.68
N ARG A 606 50.84 15.22 11.05
CA ARG A 606 50.48 14.38 9.89
C ARG A 606 50.59 15.12 8.56
N TYR A 607 50.95 16.41 8.57
CA TYR A 607 51.04 17.21 7.36
C TYR A 607 52.40 17.03 6.69
N SER A 608 52.39 16.71 5.39
CA SER A 608 53.61 16.59 4.58
C SER A 608 53.94 17.93 3.96
N CYS A 609 55.11 18.48 4.31
CA CYS A 609 55.56 19.78 3.82
C CYS A 609 55.91 19.74 2.32
N GLY A 610 55.48 20.77 1.58
CA GLY A 610 55.84 20.96 0.18
C GLY A 610 57.33 21.25 -0.05
N LYS A 611 57.72 21.34 -1.33
CA LYS A 611 59.11 21.64 -1.71
C LYS A 611 59.57 22.97 -1.12
N GLY A 612 60.76 22.99 -0.52
CA GLY A 612 61.31 24.16 0.13
C GLY A 612 60.83 24.37 1.58
N TYR A 613 60.14 23.40 2.18
CA TYR A 613 59.68 23.43 3.58
C TYR A 613 60.08 22.16 4.34
N VAL A 614 60.30 22.29 5.66
CA VAL A 614 60.50 21.16 6.57
C VAL A 614 59.52 21.23 7.75
N PRO A 615 59.15 20.11 8.40
CA PRO A 615 58.21 20.11 9.51
C PRO A 615 58.61 21.07 10.63
N ASN A 616 57.68 21.92 11.07
CA ASN A 616 57.94 22.82 12.18
C ASN A 616 57.63 22.12 13.52
N PRO A 617 58.63 21.79 14.36
CA PRO A 617 58.39 21.07 15.61
C PRO A 617 57.51 21.85 16.59
N GLN A 618 57.45 23.18 16.48
CA GLN A 618 56.62 24.04 17.32
C GLN A 618 55.15 24.05 16.88
N ALA A 619 54.88 23.69 15.62
CA ALA A 619 53.53 23.64 15.06
C ALA A 619 52.86 22.28 15.21
N LYS A 620 53.54 21.25 15.74
CA LYS A 620 53.10 19.85 15.75
C LYS A 620 51.66 19.63 16.26
N ALA A 621 51.21 20.45 17.23
CA ALA A 621 49.88 20.36 17.85
C ALA A 621 48.84 21.35 17.28
N LEU A 622 49.12 22.01 16.15
CA LEU A 622 48.17 22.93 15.52
C LEU A 622 47.23 22.18 14.57
N SER A 623 45.95 22.57 14.54
CA SER A 623 44.89 22.01 13.66
C SER A 623 44.77 22.73 12.31
N LYS A 624 45.81 23.48 11.92
CA LYS A 624 45.82 24.22 10.66
C LYS A 624 46.35 23.34 9.53
N THR A 625 45.97 23.66 8.31
CA THR A 625 46.48 23.02 7.10
C THR A 625 47.33 24.02 6.31
N GLY A 626 48.36 23.52 5.61
CA GLY A 626 49.23 24.33 4.74
C GLY A 626 50.67 24.45 5.23
N ASP A 627 51.58 24.68 4.27
CA ASP A 627 53.02 24.80 4.50
C ASP A 627 53.35 25.96 5.45
N GLU A 628 52.63 27.09 5.35
CA GLU A 628 52.83 28.26 6.21
C GLU A 628 52.44 28.02 7.67
N ALA A 629 51.53 27.08 7.92
CA ALA A 629 51.02 26.81 9.25
C ALA A 629 51.75 25.64 9.93
N CYS A 630 52.12 24.61 9.17
CA CYS A 630 52.68 23.37 9.69
C CYS A 630 54.19 23.22 9.48
N CYS A 631 54.78 24.03 8.61
CA CYS A 631 56.15 23.87 8.17
C CYS A 631 56.95 25.16 8.32
N SER A 632 58.27 25.02 8.26
CA SER A 632 59.23 26.11 8.26
C SER A 632 59.90 26.19 6.89
N LYS A 633 60.00 27.40 6.32
CA LYS A 633 60.72 27.58 5.05
C LYS A 633 62.18 27.20 5.19
N THR A 634 62.65 26.47 4.20
CA THR A 634 64.06 26.12 4.03
C THR A 634 64.77 27.17 3.20
N CYS A 635 66.09 27.14 3.34
CA CYS A 635 67.02 27.94 2.58
C CYS A 635 67.06 27.62 1.07
N GLU A 636 66.39 26.54 0.61
CA GLU A 636 66.24 26.23 -0.82
C GLU A 636 65.47 27.32 -1.57
N SER A 637 64.56 28.00 -0.88
CA SER A 637 63.78 29.11 -1.46
C SER A 637 64.50 30.46 -1.39
N HIS A 638 65.65 30.54 -0.72
CA HIS A 638 66.37 31.78 -0.48
C HIS A 638 67.41 32.06 -1.57
N THR A 639 67.44 33.29 -2.07
CA THR A 639 68.43 33.73 -3.07
C THR A 639 69.56 34.46 -2.37
N CYS A 640 70.78 33.93 -2.45
CA CYS A 640 71.94 34.51 -1.81
C CYS A 640 72.38 35.85 -2.43
N GLY A 641 72.76 36.80 -1.58
CA GLY A 641 73.40 38.05 -2.00
C GLY A 641 74.72 37.85 -2.75
N LYS A 642 75.18 38.91 -3.42
CA LYS A 642 76.41 38.89 -4.24
C LYS A 642 77.64 38.47 -3.42
N GLY A 643 78.41 37.49 -3.90
CA GLY A 643 79.59 36.95 -3.22
C GLY A 643 79.29 35.78 -2.27
N PHE A 644 78.01 35.41 -2.14
CA PHE A 644 77.55 34.28 -1.35
C PHE A 644 76.82 33.27 -2.23
N VAL A 645 76.83 32.02 -1.78
CA VAL A 645 76.21 30.87 -2.43
C VAL A 645 75.44 30.04 -1.41
N PRO A 646 74.42 29.28 -1.85
CA PRO A 646 73.65 28.45 -0.93
C PRO A 646 74.54 27.43 -0.20
N LYS A 647 74.32 27.29 1.10
CA LYS A 647 74.92 26.22 1.90
C LYS A 647 74.54 24.86 1.30
N GLY A 648 75.42 23.87 1.45
CA GLY A 648 75.29 22.59 0.73
C GLY A 648 74.07 21.73 1.06
N ASN A 649 73.40 22.01 2.17
CA ASN A 649 72.18 21.35 2.64
C ASN A 649 71.02 22.35 2.72
N SER A 650 70.91 23.27 1.76
CA SER A 650 69.88 24.32 1.74
C SER A 650 68.45 23.79 1.80
N SER A 651 68.19 22.57 1.35
CA SER A 651 66.88 21.89 1.43
C SER A 651 66.51 21.41 2.83
N GLU A 652 67.45 21.35 3.78
CA GLU A 652 67.22 20.90 5.16
C GLU A 652 67.38 22.04 6.18
N LEU A 653 68.11 23.10 5.81
CA LEU A 653 68.34 24.26 6.67
C LEU A 653 67.11 25.17 6.71
N VAL A 654 66.59 25.40 7.91
CA VAL A 654 65.52 26.38 8.16
C VAL A 654 66.11 27.79 8.16
N GLY A 655 65.57 28.68 7.33
CA GLY A 655 66.02 30.07 7.24
C GLY A 655 65.52 30.80 6.00
N GLN A 656 65.57 32.13 6.03
CA GLN A 656 65.23 33.02 4.90
C GLN A 656 66.16 34.24 4.82
N THR A 657 67.35 34.14 5.41
CA THR A 657 68.34 35.23 5.41
C THR A 657 69.68 34.72 4.92
N ASP A 658 70.53 35.61 4.41
CA ASP A 658 71.85 35.25 3.92
C ASP A 658 72.71 34.60 5.03
N GLU A 659 72.59 35.06 6.27
CA GLU A 659 73.31 34.50 7.43
C GLU A 659 72.92 33.03 7.69
N ALA A 660 71.62 32.75 7.61
CA ALA A 660 71.08 31.41 7.83
C ALA A 660 71.38 30.49 6.63
N CYS A 661 71.27 31.01 5.41
CA CYS A 661 71.14 30.20 4.19
C CYS A 661 72.37 30.19 3.29
N CYS A 662 73.24 31.18 3.42
CA CYS A 662 74.30 31.42 2.47
C CYS A 662 75.68 31.36 3.13
N GLU A 663 76.67 31.01 2.33
CA GLU A 663 78.08 30.98 2.70
C GLU A 663 78.91 31.67 1.60
N PRO A 664 80.12 32.16 1.87
CA PRO A 664 80.95 32.79 0.85
C PRO A 664 81.21 31.87 -0.36
N GLU A 665 81.24 32.41 -1.58
CA GLU A 665 81.47 31.66 -2.84
C GLU A 665 82.70 30.74 -2.80
N LYS A 666 83.74 31.13 -2.05
CA LYS A 666 84.96 30.34 -1.86
C LYS A 666 84.71 28.98 -1.20
N CYS A 667 83.62 28.82 -0.46
CA CYS A 667 83.26 27.58 0.21
C CYS A 667 82.83 26.47 -0.76
N ILE A 668 82.30 26.79 -1.95
CA ILE A 668 82.05 25.77 -3.01
C ILE A 668 83.37 25.16 -3.49
N ALA A 669 84.40 25.97 -3.70
CA ALA A 669 85.72 25.49 -4.12
C ALA A 669 86.36 24.60 -3.04
N ILE A 670 86.07 24.87 -1.77
CA ILE A 670 86.52 24.02 -0.66
C ILE A 670 85.72 22.71 -0.63
N ARG A 671 84.38 22.76 -0.72
CA ARG A 671 83.50 21.58 -0.72
C ARG A 671 83.77 20.63 -1.88
N SER A 672 83.97 21.16 -3.09
CA SER A 672 84.24 20.36 -4.30
C SER A 672 85.61 19.68 -4.32
N LYS A 673 86.59 20.20 -3.55
CA LYS A 673 87.94 19.62 -3.41
C LYS A 673 88.10 18.75 -2.15
N MET A 674 87.03 18.62 -1.37
CA MET A 674 86.99 17.86 -0.13
C MET A 674 86.47 16.46 -0.40
N THR A 675 87.36 15.48 -0.34
CA THR A 675 86.98 14.06 -0.37
C THR A 675 86.75 13.57 1.05
N ARG A 676 85.59 12.94 1.28
CA ARG A 676 85.21 12.35 2.57
C ARG A 676 85.39 10.83 2.49
N THR A 677 85.76 10.18 3.59
CA THR A 677 85.46 8.75 3.76
C THR A 677 83.94 8.57 3.83
N GLU A 678 83.40 7.40 3.48
CA GLU A 678 81.94 7.16 3.26
C GLU A 678 80.99 7.76 4.32
N ASP A 679 81.43 7.95 5.57
CA ASP A 679 80.58 8.48 6.66
C ASP A 679 81.07 9.82 7.28
N GLY A 680 82.16 10.42 6.77
CA GLY A 680 82.76 11.64 7.36
C GLY A 680 83.14 11.49 8.85
N CYS A 681 83.15 12.61 9.61
CA CYS A 681 83.32 12.56 11.07
C CYS A 681 81.99 12.49 11.84
N HIS A 682 80.85 12.79 11.22
CA HIS A 682 79.58 12.89 11.94
C HIS A 682 78.89 11.53 12.05
N SER A 683 78.21 11.30 13.18
CA SER A 683 77.48 10.04 13.46
C SER A 683 78.33 8.78 13.63
N VAL A 684 79.64 8.94 13.84
CA VAL A 684 80.57 7.84 14.06
C VAL A 684 80.74 7.60 15.57
N SER A 685 80.74 6.33 15.97
CA SER A 685 80.94 5.93 17.38
C SER A 685 82.28 6.45 17.91
N GLU A 686 82.39 6.68 19.22
CA GLU A 686 83.64 7.11 19.86
C GLU A 686 84.83 6.23 19.46
N LYS A 687 84.60 4.91 19.40
CA LYS A 687 85.60 3.89 19.06
C LYS A 687 86.13 4.06 17.63
N ASP A 688 85.27 4.45 16.70
CA ASP A 688 85.61 4.54 15.29
C ASP A 688 86.04 5.96 14.89
N CYS A 689 85.85 6.95 15.75
CA CYS A 689 86.05 8.37 15.45
C CYS A 689 87.47 8.67 14.95
N ASN A 690 88.50 8.19 15.65
CA ASN A 690 89.89 8.49 15.31
C ASN A 690 90.37 7.81 14.02
N SER A 691 89.60 6.85 13.49
CA SER A 691 89.89 6.21 12.19
C SER A 691 89.40 7.02 10.99
N ARG A 692 88.59 8.06 11.23
CA ARG A 692 87.98 8.89 10.20
C ARG A 692 88.80 10.15 9.97
N TYR A 693 88.75 10.67 8.74
CA TYR A 693 89.48 11.86 8.35
C TYR A 693 88.82 12.57 7.17
N TYR A 694 89.16 13.83 7.00
CA TYR A 694 88.87 14.60 5.80
C TYR A 694 90.14 14.82 4.99
N LYS A 695 90.07 14.59 3.68
CA LYS A 695 91.20 14.81 2.78
C LYS A 695 90.89 15.99 1.85
N PHE A 696 91.67 17.05 1.98
CA PHE A 696 91.61 18.22 1.10
C PHE A 696 92.81 18.21 0.16
N SER A 697 92.58 18.28 -1.15
CA SER A 697 93.66 18.32 -2.15
C SER A 697 93.60 19.63 -2.93
N ASP A 698 94.67 20.44 -2.87
CA ASP A 698 94.79 21.67 -3.67
C ASP A 698 96.21 21.83 -4.21
N LYS A 699 96.33 22.00 -5.54
CA LYS A 699 97.59 22.24 -6.27
C LYS A 699 98.77 21.42 -5.74
N ASP A 700 98.60 20.09 -5.77
CA ASP A 700 99.58 19.07 -5.37
C ASP A 700 99.87 18.94 -3.87
N LYS A 701 99.18 19.71 -3.01
CA LYS A 701 99.22 19.52 -1.56
C LYS A 701 97.93 18.84 -1.08
N THR A 702 98.11 17.70 -0.42
CA THR A 702 97.04 17.03 0.30
C THR A 702 97.17 17.35 1.79
N THR A 703 96.13 17.92 2.38
CA THR A 703 95.98 18.06 3.83
C THR A 703 94.98 17.03 4.31
N VAL A 704 95.41 16.15 5.23
CA VAL A 704 94.53 15.20 5.92
C VAL A 704 94.23 15.77 7.29
N VAL A 705 92.95 15.89 7.63
CA VAL A 705 92.50 16.36 8.93
C VAL A 705 91.76 15.22 9.62
N GLN A 706 92.35 14.70 10.70
CA GLN A 706 91.75 13.59 11.45
C GLN A 706 90.55 14.07 12.26
N CYS A 707 89.55 13.20 12.37
CA CYS A 707 88.46 13.38 13.32
C CYS A 707 88.96 13.06 14.74
N SER A 708 88.33 13.70 15.73
CA SER A 708 88.60 13.49 17.15
C SER A 708 87.27 13.57 17.91
N PHE A 709 87.08 12.68 18.87
CA PHE A 709 85.85 12.64 19.66
C PHE A 709 85.80 13.82 20.63
N ASP A 710 84.68 14.53 20.67
CA ASP A 710 84.46 15.58 21.66
C ASP A 710 83.65 15.03 22.83
N GLU A 711 84.32 14.83 23.97
CA GLU A 711 83.69 14.30 25.19
C GLU A 711 82.57 15.19 25.73
N LYS A 712 82.62 16.51 25.51
CA LYS A 712 81.59 17.43 26.05
C LYS A 712 80.31 17.35 25.23
N LEU A 713 80.43 17.22 23.92
CA LEU A 713 79.29 17.16 23.00
C LEU A 713 78.87 15.72 22.67
N GLN A 714 79.63 14.71 23.14
CA GLN A 714 79.39 13.29 22.90
C GLN A 714 79.27 12.96 21.40
N LEU A 715 80.11 13.59 20.57
CA LEU A 715 80.09 13.41 19.12
C LEU A 715 81.48 13.49 18.50
N CYS A 716 81.69 12.70 17.45
CA CYS A 716 82.91 12.74 16.65
C CYS A 716 82.91 13.99 15.75
N ARG A 717 83.98 14.79 15.82
CA ARG A 717 84.10 16.03 15.03
C ARG A 717 85.52 16.25 14.55
N ASN A 718 85.66 17.11 13.56
CA ASN A 718 86.96 17.55 13.11
C ASN A 718 87.47 18.67 14.04
N GLN A 719 88.57 18.46 14.76
CA GLN A 719 89.22 19.49 15.60
C GLN A 719 90.35 20.23 14.87
N GLY A 720 90.53 20.02 13.56
CA GLY A 720 91.50 20.75 12.77
C GLY A 720 91.32 22.26 12.86
N ILE A 721 92.45 22.97 12.96
CA ILE A 721 92.54 24.43 12.96
C ILE A 721 91.70 24.97 11.79
N HIS A 722 90.82 25.91 12.11
CA HIS A 722 89.89 26.59 11.21
C HIS A 722 90.44 26.68 9.78
N THR A 723 89.70 26.13 8.82
CA THR A 723 89.84 26.61 7.44
C THR A 723 89.34 28.05 7.43
N VAL A 724 90.26 28.98 7.66
CA VAL A 724 90.01 30.42 7.59
C VAL A 724 89.50 30.71 6.18
N GLY A 725 88.20 30.97 6.05
CA GLY A 725 87.54 31.15 4.76
C GLY A 725 86.06 30.81 4.70
N CYS A 726 85.52 30.06 5.68
CA CYS A 726 84.09 29.70 5.71
C CYS A 726 83.35 30.08 7.01
N LEU A 727 83.95 30.92 7.86
CA LEU A 727 83.23 31.58 8.94
C LEU A 727 82.95 33.03 8.51
N PHE A 728 81.73 33.51 8.80
CA PHE A 728 81.41 34.93 8.72
C PHE A 728 82.41 35.70 9.60
N GLU A 729 83.18 36.62 9.00
CA GLU A 729 83.90 37.66 9.76
C GLU A 729 82.93 38.78 10.12
#